data_AF-A0A0F2PY68-F1
#
_entry.id   AF-A0A0F2PY68-F1
#
_cell.length_a   1.000
_cell.length_b   1.000
_cell.length_c   1.000
_cell.angle_alpha   90.00
_cell.angle_beta   90.00
_cell.angle_gamma   90.00
#
_symmetry.space_group_name_H-M   'P 1'
#
loop_
_entity.id
_entity.type
_entity.pdbx_description
1 polymer ?
#
loop_
_entity_poly.entity_id
_entity_poly.type
_entity_poly.pdbx_seq_one_letter_code
_entity_poly.pdbx_strand_id
1 'polypeptide(L)'
;MFRARLFIFCIAAVLLLCPPAWGRQQPPPVFKDIAGSFAEDDINALAALWILKGSSPEQFDPQREITRGDFTVLLAGVLGIMPYHPEKPSFFDVPPDSPVFGYVEALAELGILAGSGDNRLEAGKFISRQDAAVMVYKALGGFSASRELKYRDGRIISPYAVSGVAFVTGKGWMRGSDGNFHPLKSMTRAEAAVLARQLYDARKWQAMTSIRDVSRRRAGVETGAELPLQTDPAWGKLGFTPIYGIDNPALGNLGYDGTFTAGQRPGDGIITVNSGYNSYNVEVSVSGNIGKEDADKPSAEKSSAGVNSSGGYGPPVERELSFTYSMGQYASDAAFRDMENKKYSGPVDGLTSGGEIWTGFLRQQGRNITADLGHLETVSKISLEFKQDTGAGIRLPEYMECAVSVDGEIWRYAGRVNHGILPSDSSVQSKSLQLTIPPVIARYVKISFPVDVFVFARHLSIKGGLPADKPAVLPPDERGVGKSPQYLFIPDMKDVLLVFSGANGRIGTWTSWDFEPLVGYMNGRGAIGGRMFDTMLFLPFPGITGNKGEWVAYLDNLFVPGEQLSALNDAAASVNAALHTQMKEKVILSLPYPDPQQKDFGALEEEGRSLSFIGNNASGEQAPGDRFQAVQWYYNQLTARWKAAEYKNLELSGIYWYKETMDARISGEKDLLQNVARMVRQDGLKFFWIPYFGGRGYEDWRSYGFSHVILQPNYYATDNPPEDRLANAVEQAGKYSLGIELECDDKITYSRYYYDLFYRQLNIGHELGLDGDVTNAYYAGAKTFLQVRSSNVPQIRGIYDDLFRWINGTYKPE
;
A
#
# COMPACT_ATOMS: atom_id res chain seq x y z
N MET A 1 -14.10 77.44 9.73
CA MET A 1 -14.91 76.62 10.66
C MET A 1 -15.69 75.60 9.82
N PHE A 2 -15.03 74.64 9.16
CA PHE A 2 -14.78 73.26 9.65
C PHE A 2 -15.96 72.69 10.47
N ARG A 3 -16.88 72.02 9.76
CA ARG A 3 -16.97 70.56 9.53
C ARG A 3 -17.68 69.85 10.68
N ALA A 4 -18.98 69.63 10.50
CA ALA A 4 -19.73 68.57 11.16
C ALA A 4 -20.82 68.09 10.18
N ARG A 5 -21.02 66.77 10.14
CA ARG A 5 -22.07 66.00 9.41
C ARG A 5 -21.72 65.50 8.01
N LEU A 6 -20.97 64.41 7.97
CA LEU A 6 -21.23 63.16 7.23
C LEU A 6 -20.07 62.20 7.57
N PHE A 7 -20.27 60.89 7.49
CA PHE A 7 -19.38 59.78 7.91
C PHE A 7 -19.64 59.17 9.29
N ILE A 8 -20.84 58.63 9.46
CA ILE A 8 -21.08 57.38 10.19
C ILE A 8 -21.74 56.46 9.16
N PHE A 9 -21.28 55.21 9.03
CA PHE A 9 -21.38 54.28 7.89
C PHE A 9 -20.21 54.37 6.90
N CYS A 10 -19.14 53.61 7.18
CA CYS A 10 -18.25 52.94 6.20
C CYS A 10 -16.98 52.31 6.82
N ILE A 11 -16.92 52.04 8.14
CA ILE A 11 -15.80 51.30 8.77
C ILE A 11 -16.32 50.07 9.54
N ALA A 12 -17.23 49.32 8.93
CA ALA A 12 -17.66 48.01 9.42
C ALA A 12 -17.87 46.97 8.30
N ALA A 13 -17.40 47.26 7.07
CA ALA A 13 -17.67 46.44 5.89
C ALA A 13 -16.43 46.10 5.04
N VAL A 14 -15.22 46.13 5.61
CA VAL A 14 -13.98 45.74 4.90
C VAL A 14 -13.16 44.67 5.66
N LEU A 15 -13.69 44.08 6.74
CA LEU A 15 -13.03 42.99 7.49
C LEU A 15 -13.73 41.63 7.38
N LEU A 16 -14.51 41.39 6.32
CA LEU A 16 -15.30 40.15 6.15
C LEU A 16 -15.27 39.54 4.74
N LEU A 17 -14.17 39.66 4.00
CA LEU A 17 -13.98 38.90 2.75
C LEU A 17 -12.50 38.51 2.52
N CYS A 18 -11.86 37.89 3.51
CA CYS A 18 -10.94 36.81 3.17
C CYS A 18 -11.76 35.53 3.35
N PRO A 19 -12.15 34.82 2.27
CA PRO A 19 -12.64 33.47 2.47
C PRO A 19 -11.55 32.70 3.24
N PRO A 20 -11.91 31.84 4.22
CA PRO A 20 -10.94 30.91 4.77
C PRO A 20 -10.26 30.22 3.60
N ALA A 21 -8.93 30.11 3.65
CA ALA A 21 -8.15 29.38 2.66
C ALA A 21 -8.53 27.90 2.77
N TRP A 22 -9.67 27.52 2.19
CA TRP A 22 -10.11 26.16 2.08
C TRP A 22 -9.09 25.42 1.23
N GLY A 23 -8.63 24.27 1.74
CA GLY A 23 -7.58 23.44 1.16
C GLY A 23 -7.88 23.01 -0.27
N ARG A 24 -7.49 23.85 -1.23
CA ARG A 24 -6.92 23.32 -2.46
C ARG A 24 -5.62 22.66 -2.03
N GLN A 25 -5.51 21.33 -2.19
CA GLN A 25 -4.19 20.72 -2.22
C GLN A 25 -3.35 21.52 -3.19
N GLN A 26 -2.28 22.13 -2.70
CA GLN A 26 -1.33 22.75 -3.62
C GLN A 26 -0.76 21.63 -4.50
N PRO A 27 -0.60 21.88 -5.80
CA PRO A 27 0.13 20.93 -6.63
C PRO A 27 1.50 20.71 -6.00
N PRO A 28 2.08 19.50 -6.11
CA PRO A 28 3.44 19.24 -5.69
C PRO A 28 4.40 20.35 -6.14
N PRO A 29 5.41 20.69 -5.33
CA PRO A 29 6.45 21.62 -5.75
C PRO A 29 7.11 21.12 -7.05
N VAL A 30 7.32 22.03 -8.00
CA VAL A 30 8.05 21.76 -9.25
C VAL A 30 9.27 22.66 -9.28
N PHE A 31 10.45 22.05 -9.23
CA PHE A 31 11.71 22.78 -9.20
C PHE A 31 12.30 22.91 -10.61
N LYS A 32 12.74 24.11 -10.99
CA LYS A 32 13.29 24.38 -12.33
C LYS A 32 14.78 24.09 -12.44
N ASP A 33 15.48 24.11 -11.32
CA ASP A 33 16.95 24.02 -11.21
C ASP A 33 17.48 22.59 -11.03
N ILE A 34 16.59 21.59 -11.12
CA ILE A 34 16.95 20.17 -11.02
C ILE A 34 17.09 19.48 -12.37
N ALA A 35 16.73 20.16 -13.47
CA ALA A 35 16.79 19.60 -14.82
C ALA A 35 18.22 19.13 -15.17
N GLY A 36 18.37 17.85 -15.49
CA GLY A 36 19.66 17.21 -15.80
C GLY A 36 20.51 16.87 -14.56
N SER A 37 19.96 17.04 -13.35
CA SER A 37 20.55 16.53 -12.12
C SER A 37 20.41 15.02 -12.05
N PHE A 38 21.43 14.32 -11.55
CA PHE A 38 21.34 12.89 -11.29
C PHE A 38 20.29 12.52 -10.22
N ALA A 39 19.81 13.50 -9.46
CA ALA A 39 18.83 13.32 -8.38
C ALA A 39 17.43 13.84 -8.75
N GLU A 40 17.19 14.23 -10.01
CA GLU A 40 15.93 14.84 -10.46
C GLU A 40 14.70 14.00 -10.09
N ASP A 41 14.71 12.72 -10.44
CA ASP A 41 13.60 11.80 -10.14
C ASP A 41 13.39 11.59 -8.63
N ASP A 42 14.49 11.43 -7.89
CA ASP A 42 14.45 11.24 -6.44
C ASP A 42 13.88 12.49 -5.73
N ILE A 43 14.27 13.68 -6.20
CA ILE A 43 13.78 14.96 -5.71
C ILE A 43 12.29 15.10 -6.00
N ASN A 44 11.87 14.88 -7.25
CA ASN A 44 10.47 14.98 -7.66
C ASN A 44 9.58 14.00 -6.88
N ALA A 45 10.05 12.76 -6.70
CA ALA A 45 9.30 11.75 -5.96
C ALA A 45 9.10 12.12 -4.48
N LEU A 46 10.14 12.65 -3.81
CA LEU A 46 10.02 13.08 -2.41
C LEU A 46 9.25 14.41 -2.26
N ALA A 47 9.34 15.30 -3.23
CA ALA A 47 8.59 16.56 -3.27
C ALA A 47 7.09 16.31 -3.48
N ALA A 48 6.72 15.33 -4.32
CA ALA A 48 5.34 14.88 -4.48
C ALA A 48 4.72 14.35 -3.18
N LEU A 49 5.55 13.88 -2.25
CA LEU A 49 5.16 13.43 -0.92
C LEU A 49 5.27 14.52 0.15
N TRP A 50 5.64 15.75 -0.24
CA TRP A 50 5.93 16.89 0.66
C TRP A 50 7.04 16.66 1.69
N ILE A 51 7.73 15.52 1.64
CA ILE A 51 8.85 15.17 2.52
C ILE A 51 10.04 16.09 2.27
N LEU A 52 10.20 16.52 1.03
CA LEU A 52 11.29 17.37 0.58
C LEU A 52 10.74 18.71 0.10
N LYS A 53 11.29 19.80 0.63
CA LYS A 53 10.93 21.19 0.30
C LYS A 53 12.10 21.90 -0.37
N GLY A 54 11.77 22.74 -1.34
CA GLY A 54 12.75 23.62 -2.01
C GLY A 54 13.24 24.74 -1.10
N SER A 55 14.30 25.43 -1.52
CA SER A 55 14.71 26.70 -0.91
C SER A 55 13.72 27.83 -1.25
N SER A 56 12.97 27.65 -2.33
CA SER A 56 11.78 28.43 -2.70
C SER A 56 10.75 27.52 -3.38
N PRO A 57 9.55 28.02 -3.72
CA PRO A 57 8.56 27.22 -4.44
C PRO A 57 9.04 26.68 -5.80
N GLU A 58 10.03 27.30 -6.44
CA GLU A 58 10.53 26.91 -7.78
C GLU A 58 12.01 26.46 -7.79
N GLN A 59 12.71 26.50 -6.65
CA GLN A 59 14.14 26.16 -6.56
C GLN A 59 14.42 25.14 -5.47
N PHE A 60 15.23 24.14 -5.78
CA PHE A 60 15.68 23.12 -4.83
C PHE A 60 17.09 23.34 -4.28
N ASP A 61 17.98 23.99 -5.05
CA ASP A 61 19.42 24.13 -4.81
C ASP A 61 20.16 22.78 -4.67
N PRO A 62 20.21 21.93 -5.72
CA PRO A 62 20.74 20.57 -5.62
C PRO A 62 22.22 20.50 -5.17
N GLN A 63 23.02 21.52 -5.51
CA GLN A 63 24.46 21.59 -5.19
C GLN A 63 24.77 22.19 -3.82
N ARG A 64 23.79 22.79 -3.14
CA ARG A 64 23.99 23.39 -1.82
C ARG A 64 24.20 22.29 -0.78
N GLU A 65 25.12 22.52 0.16
CA GLU A 65 25.37 21.61 1.27
C GLU A 65 24.18 21.57 2.25
N ILE A 66 23.85 20.38 2.77
CA ILE A 66 22.74 20.18 3.72
C ILE A 66 23.24 20.19 5.16
N THR A 67 22.51 20.87 6.05
CA THR A 67 22.84 20.91 7.48
C THR A 67 22.47 19.59 8.16
N ARG A 68 23.11 19.29 9.31
CA ARG A 68 22.80 18.11 10.13
C ARG A 68 21.36 18.14 10.64
N GLY A 69 20.84 19.31 11.00
CA GLY A 69 19.45 19.52 11.38
C GLY A 69 18.48 19.22 10.23
N ASP A 70 18.71 19.80 9.06
CA ASP A 70 17.84 19.58 7.89
C ASP A 70 17.84 18.11 7.44
N PHE A 71 19.02 17.46 7.46
CA PHE A 71 19.13 16.04 7.16
C PHE A 71 18.40 15.17 8.19
N THR A 72 18.41 15.56 9.46
CA THR A 72 17.65 14.87 10.52
C THR A 72 16.15 14.95 10.27
N VAL A 73 15.63 16.13 9.91
CA VAL A 73 14.21 16.31 9.56
C VAL A 73 13.85 15.50 8.31
N LEU A 74 14.71 15.51 7.28
CA LEU A 74 14.51 14.69 6.07
C LEU A 74 14.43 13.20 6.40
N LEU A 75 15.35 12.70 7.25
CA LEU A 75 15.34 11.30 7.68
C LEU A 75 14.09 10.95 8.50
N ALA A 76 13.67 11.79 9.44
CA ALA A 76 12.41 11.61 10.16
C ALA A 76 11.21 11.57 9.18
N GLY A 77 11.25 12.46 8.20
CA GLY A 77 10.36 12.56 7.04
C GLY A 77 10.19 11.22 6.31
N VAL A 78 11.28 10.61 5.85
CA VAL A 78 11.21 9.34 5.12
C VAL A 78 10.94 8.13 6.02
N LEU A 79 11.34 8.18 7.28
CA LEU A 79 11.19 7.05 8.21
C LEU A 79 9.80 6.95 8.84
N GLY A 80 9.02 8.02 8.78
CA GLY A 80 7.71 8.05 9.43
C GLY A 80 7.75 8.42 10.91
N ILE A 81 8.85 9.02 11.37
CA ILE A 81 9.05 9.31 12.78
C ILE A 81 8.25 10.58 13.15
N MET A 82 7.37 10.45 14.12
CA MET A 82 6.62 11.58 14.68
C MET A 82 7.52 12.39 15.62
N PRO A 83 7.36 13.74 15.66
CA PRO A 83 8.11 14.55 16.59
C PRO A 83 7.79 14.17 18.04
N TYR A 84 8.80 14.21 18.89
CA TYR A 84 8.77 13.81 20.30
C TYR A 84 9.39 14.92 21.14
N HIS A 85 8.66 15.40 22.16
CA HIS A 85 9.07 16.55 22.97
C HIS A 85 9.27 16.10 24.43
N PRO A 86 10.48 15.65 24.79
CA PRO A 86 10.79 15.30 26.19
C PRO A 86 10.79 16.55 27.07
N GLU A 87 10.60 16.37 28.39
CA GLU A 87 10.68 17.47 29.36
C GLU A 87 12.07 18.14 29.38
N LYS A 88 13.12 17.37 29.12
CA LYS A 88 14.51 17.83 29.11
C LYS A 88 15.13 17.59 27.75
N PRO A 89 15.65 18.64 27.07
CA PRO A 89 16.40 18.48 25.83
C PRO A 89 17.63 17.59 26.00
N SER A 90 17.90 16.74 25.02
CA SER A 90 19.13 15.93 24.95
C SER A 90 20.35 16.77 24.56
N PHE A 91 20.14 17.86 23.80
CA PHE A 91 21.20 18.74 23.32
C PHE A 91 20.91 20.20 23.68
N PHE A 92 21.87 20.90 24.29
CA PHE A 92 21.64 22.28 24.73
C PHE A 92 21.58 23.29 23.57
N ASP A 93 22.19 22.96 22.43
CA ASP A 93 22.22 23.80 21.23
C ASP A 93 21.03 23.58 20.29
N VAL A 94 20.05 22.79 20.74
CA VAL A 94 18.75 22.60 20.09
C VAL A 94 17.65 22.94 21.11
N PRO A 95 17.27 24.22 21.23
CA PRO A 95 16.26 24.63 22.20
C PRO A 95 14.86 24.11 21.82
N PRO A 96 13.92 23.97 22.78
CA PRO A 96 12.58 23.41 22.55
C PRO A 96 11.72 24.14 21.49
N ASP A 97 12.01 25.42 21.23
CA ASP A 97 11.33 26.25 20.21
C ASP A 97 11.94 26.10 18.81
N SER A 98 13.05 25.36 18.68
CA SER A 98 13.68 25.07 17.40
C SER A 98 12.77 24.20 16.53
N PRO A 99 12.60 24.51 15.22
CA PRO A 99 11.74 23.73 14.33
C PRO A 99 12.21 22.27 14.12
N VAL A 100 13.48 21.98 14.42
CA VAL A 100 14.05 20.63 14.34
C VAL A 100 14.00 19.87 15.67
N PHE A 101 13.65 20.53 16.78
CA PHE A 101 13.73 19.98 18.14
C PHE A 101 13.05 18.62 18.26
N GLY A 102 11.75 18.56 17.95
CA GLY A 102 10.98 17.34 18.11
C GLY A 102 11.48 16.16 17.28
N TYR A 103 12.08 16.41 16.10
CA TYR A 103 12.66 15.36 15.25
C TYR A 103 14.04 14.93 15.72
N VAL A 104 14.85 15.88 16.20
CA VAL A 104 16.16 15.60 16.81
C VAL A 104 16.01 14.69 18.02
N GLU A 105 15.11 15.04 18.94
CA GLU A 105 14.85 14.26 20.15
C GLU A 105 14.29 12.87 19.79
N ALA A 106 13.36 12.79 18.83
CA ALA A 106 12.83 11.51 18.37
C ALA A 106 13.91 10.58 17.80
N LEU A 107 14.81 11.09 16.92
CA LEU A 107 15.87 10.27 16.33
C LEU A 107 16.96 9.92 17.34
N ALA A 108 17.21 10.78 18.33
CA ALA A 108 18.14 10.51 19.43
C ALA A 108 17.61 9.38 20.33
N GLU A 109 16.33 9.46 20.73
CA GLU A 109 15.66 8.45 21.55
C GLU A 109 15.62 7.08 20.85
N LEU A 110 15.45 7.07 19.51
CA LEU A 110 15.52 5.85 18.69
C LEU A 110 16.96 5.37 18.43
N GLY A 111 17.97 6.07 18.94
CA GLY A 111 19.40 5.74 18.79
C GLY A 111 19.97 5.92 17.38
N ILE A 112 19.21 6.54 16.48
CA ILE A 112 19.56 6.82 15.08
C ILE A 112 20.54 7.99 15.00
N LEU A 113 20.26 9.04 15.78
CA LEU A 113 21.08 10.23 15.88
C LEU A 113 21.94 10.21 17.14
N ALA A 114 23.15 10.76 17.04
CA ALA A 114 24.01 11.02 18.18
C ALA A 114 24.60 12.44 18.07
N GLY A 115 24.93 13.04 19.21
CA GLY A 115 25.61 14.33 19.26
C GLY A 115 27.08 14.25 18.86
N SER A 116 27.71 15.42 18.71
CA SER A 116 29.15 15.55 18.42
C SER A 116 30.02 15.48 19.68
N GLY A 117 29.43 15.40 20.87
CA GLY A 117 30.09 15.49 22.18
C GLY A 117 29.55 16.66 23.01
N ASP A 118 29.88 16.72 24.29
CA ASP A 118 29.53 17.82 25.22
C ASP A 118 28.05 18.24 25.21
N ASN A 119 27.14 17.27 25.02
CA ASN A 119 25.69 17.49 24.87
C ASN A 119 25.32 18.47 23.74
N ARG A 120 26.05 18.42 22.62
CA ARG A 120 25.80 19.20 21.40
C ARG A 120 25.39 18.33 20.23
N LEU A 121 24.46 18.83 19.42
CA LEU A 121 24.16 18.26 18.12
C LEU A 121 24.95 18.93 16.98
N GLU A 122 25.17 20.24 17.08
CA GLU A 122 25.67 21.10 16.00
C GLU A 122 24.75 21.11 14.77
N ALA A 123 23.44 21.29 14.99
CA ALA A 123 22.41 21.22 13.97
C ALA A 123 22.66 22.11 12.73
N GLY A 124 23.28 23.28 12.92
CA GLY A 124 23.61 24.22 11.84
C GLY A 124 24.86 23.89 11.02
N LYS A 125 25.67 22.90 11.41
CA LYS A 125 26.83 22.47 10.62
C LYS A 125 26.40 21.55 9.49
N PHE A 126 27.16 21.56 8.38
CA PHE A 126 26.93 20.63 7.28
C PHE A 126 27.24 19.20 7.70
N ILE A 127 26.40 18.26 7.25
CA ILE A 127 26.57 16.85 7.59
C ILE A 127 27.65 16.20 6.70
N SER A 128 28.55 15.44 7.32
CA SER A 128 29.53 14.64 6.60
C SER A 128 28.91 13.38 5.99
N ARG A 129 29.49 12.90 4.89
CA ARG A 129 29.06 11.64 4.24
C ARG A 129 29.09 10.43 5.17
N GLN A 130 30.08 10.35 6.07
CA GLN A 130 30.17 9.23 7.00
C GLN A 130 29.08 9.29 8.10
N ASP A 131 28.70 10.47 8.55
CA ASP A 131 27.63 10.62 9.56
C ASP A 131 26.27 10.28 8.99
N ALA A 132 25.99 10.73 7.76
CA ALA A 132 24.76 10.36 7.06
C ALA A 132 24.67 8.83 6.86
N ALA A 133 25.78 8.18 6.48
CA ALA A 133 25.85 6.74 6.34
C ALA A 133 25.53 6.00 7.66
N VAL A 134 26.01 6.53 8.80
CA VAL A 134 25.72 5.99 10.13
C VAL A 134 24.24 6.13 10.50
N MET A 135 23.64 7.30 10.25
CA MET A 135 22.23 7.52 10.55
C MET A 135 21.34 6.57 9.73
N VAL A 136 21.58 6.44 8.43
CA VAL A 136 20.82 5.52 7.55
C VAL A 136 21.00 4.06 7.96
N TYR A 137 22.22 3.66 8.29
CA TYR A 137 22.52 2.32 8.77
C TYR A 137 21.78 1.96 10.06
N LYS A 138 21.77 2.89 11.03
CA LYS A 138 21.05 2.72 12.29
C LYS A 138 19.54 2.69 12.09
N ALA A 139 19.03 3.55 11.21
CA ALA A 139 17.60 3.61 10.88
C ALA A 139 17.06 2.27 10.33
N LEU A 140 17.91 1.48 9.67
CA LEU A 140 17.54 0.15 9.18
C LEU A 140 17.90 -0.99 10.13
N GLY A 141 18.11 -0.70 11.42
CA GLY A 141 18.31 -1.72 12.45
C GLY A 141 19.73 -2.22 12.63
N GLY A 142 20.72 -1.61 11.95
CA GLY A 142 22.14 -1.82 12.23
C GLY A 142 22.64 -3.26 12.02
N PHE A 143 22.20 -3.93 10.95
CA PHE A 143 22.62 -5.30 10.62
C PHE A 143 24.14 -5.39 10.39
N SER A 144 24.81 -6.44 10.88
CA SER A 144 26.26 -6.61 10.67
C SER A 144 26.61 -6.66 9.17
N ALA A 145 27.15 -5.56 8.65
CA ALA A 145 27.75 -5.51 7.33
C ALA A 145 29.20 -6.00 7.44
N SER A 146 29.43 -7.30 7.25
CA SER A 146 30.77 -7.88 7.16
C SER A 146 31.32 -7.74 5.74
N ARG A 147 31.53 -6.50 5.28
CA ARG A 147 32.23 -6.26 4.02
C ARG A 147 33.50 -5.46 4.25
N GLU A 148 34.60 -5.98 3.71
CA GLU A 148 35.85 -5.25 3.64
C GLU A 148 35.68 -4.02 2.72
N LEU A 149 35.93 -2.83 3.27
CA LEU A 149 35.86 -1.56 2.55
C LEU A 149 37.07 -1.45 1.61
N LYS A 150 36.84 -1.43 0.29
CA LYS A 150 37.90 -1.34 -0.74
C LYS A 150 38.23 0.11 -1.14
N TYR A 151 38.09 1.05 -0.22
CA TYR A 151 38.39 2.46 -0.49
C TYR A 151 39.83 2.82 -0.12
N ARG A 152 40.51 3.60 -0.96
CA ARG A 152 41.89 4.07 -0.74
C ARG A 152 41.98 4.97 0.50
N ASP A 153 40.95 5.75 0.77
CA ASP A 153 40.78 6.59 1.96
C ASP A 153 40.09 5.86 3.13
N GLY A 154 39.98 4.53 3.10
CA GLY A 154 39.32 3.75 4.15
C GLY A 154 39.90 3.96 5.56
N ARG A 155 41.17 4.38 5.67
CA ARG A 155 41.86 4.65 6.95
C ARG A 155 41.42 5.94 7.64
N ILE A 156 40.82 6.89 6.93
CA ILE A 156 40.31 8.14 7.51
C ILE A 156 38.81 8.08 7.85
N ILE A 157 38.16 6.95 7.57
CA ILE A 157 36.79 6.68 8.05
C ILE A 157 36.87 6.48 9.56
N SER A 158 36.10 7.26 10.32
CA SER A 158 36.06 7.13 11.77
C SER A 158 35.59 5.72 12.19
N PRO A 159 36.12 5.13 13.28
CA PRO A 159 35.74 3.79 13.72
C PRO A 159 34.23 3.57 13.89
N TYR A 160 33.49 4.57 14.39
CA TYR A 160 32.04 4.50 14.55
C TYR A 160 31.28 4.44 13.21
N ALA A 161 31.91 4.90 12.12
CA ALA A 161 31.28 5.03 10.81
C ALA A 161 31.54 3.84 9.87
N VAL A 162 32.48 2.95 10.21
CA VAL A 162 32.88 1.82 9.35
C VAL A 162 31.69 0.99 8.91
N SER A 163 30.83 0.55 9.84
CA SER A 163 29.65 -0.26 9.52
C SER A 163 28.64 0.51 8.66
N GLY A 164 28.45 1.80 8.94
CA GLY A 164 27.55 2.66 8.17
C GLY A 164 28.02 2.82 6.72
N VAL A 165 29.30 3.13 6.52
CA VAL A 165 29.91 3.25 5.19
C VAL A 165 29.87 1.92 4.43
N ALA A 166 30.16 0.81 5.09
CA ALA A 166 30.08 -0.52 4.49
C ALA A 166 28.66 -0.87 4.05
N PHE A 167 27.66 -0.51 4.86
CA PHE A 167 26.26 -0.72 4.54
C PHE A 167 25.81 0.06 3.31
N VAL A 168 25.98 1.39 3.29
CA VAL A 168 25.52 2.21 2.16
C VAL A 168 26.31 1.93 0.87
N THR A 169 27.58 1.55 0.98
CA THR A 169 28.39 1.09 -0.16
C THR A 169 27.90 -0.26 -0.68
N GLY A 170 27.64 -1.22 0.22
CA GLY A 170 27.15 -2.55 -0.15
C GLY A 170 25.79 -2.52 -0.81
N LYS A 171 24.92 -1.59 -0.40
CA LYS A 171 23.63 -1.32 -1.03
C LYS A 171 23.74 -0.47 -2.31
N GLY A 172 24.90 0.13 -2.58
CA GLY A 172 25.10 1.03 -3.71
C GLY A 172 24.39 2.38 -3.57
N TRP A 173 23.92 2.73 -2.36
CA TRP A 173 23.16 3.95 -2.06
C TRP A 173 24.03 5.19 -1.91
N MET A 174 25.30 5.00 -1.51
CA MET A 174 26.31 6.03 -1.58
C MET A 174 27.52 5.47 -2.33
N ARG A 175 27.96 6.19 -3.36
CA ARG A 175 29.12 5.82 -4.17
C ARG A 175 30.26 6.79 -3.94
N GLY A 176 31.48 6.26 -3.90
CA GLY A 176 32.71 7.03 -3.92
C GLY A 176 33.11 7.47 -5.34
N SER A 177 34.19 8.24 -5.44
CA SER A 177 34.84 8.60 -6.71
C SER A 177 36.34 8.36 -6.63
N ASP A 178 36.99 8.06 -7.77
CA ASP A 178 38.46 7.92 -7.85
C ASP A 178 39.06 6.86 -6.91
N GLY A 179 38.24 5.88 -6.50
CA GLY A 179 38.59 4.87 -5.51
C GLY A 179 38.53 5.32 -4.05
N ASN A 180 37.98 6.50 -3.75
CA ASN A 180 37.79 7.08 -2.41
C ASN A 180 36.30 7.20 -2.05
N PHE A 181 35.94 7.08 -0.77
CA PHE A 181 34.58 7.31 -0.28
C PHE A 181 34.29 8.78 0.03
N HIS A 182 35.32 9.54 0.39
CA HIS A 182 35.31 10.93 0.87
C HIS A 182 34.52 11.11 2.19
N PRO A 183 34.89 10.43 3.29
CA PRO A 183 34.08 10.35 4.50
C PRO A 183 33.81 11.69 5.19
N LEU A 184 34.75 12.63 5.13
CA LEU A 184 34.67 13.94 5.78
C LEU A 184 34.07 15.04 4.90
N LYS A 185 33.79 14.75 3.62
CA LYS A 185 33.16 15.72 2.71
C LYS A 185 31.71 15.95 3.14
N SER A 186 31.26 17.20 3.11
CA SER A 186 29.84 17.54 3.29
C SER A 186 28.97 16.93 2.20
N MET A 187 27.73 16.60 2.54
CA MET A 187 26.74 16.17 1.56
C MET A 187 26.01 17.35 0.92
N THR A 188 25.72 17.23 -0.37
CA THR A 188 24.80 18.14 -1.06
C THR A 188 23.34 17.73 -0.83
N ARG A 189 22.41 18.67 -1.07
CA ARG A 189 20.96 18.41 -1.05
C ARG A 189 20.54 17.35 -2.07
N ALA A 190 21.17 17.30 -3.24
CA ALA A 190 20.95 16.24 -4.22
C ALA A 190 21.37 14.86 -3.70
N GLU A 191 22.57 14.73 -3.14
CA GLU A 191 23.03 13.46 -2.55
C GLU A 191 22.12 13.01 -1.40
N ALA A 192 21.65 13.96 -0.58
CA ALA A 192 20.71 13.68 0.50
C ALA A 192 19.35 13.20 -0.02
N ALA A 193 18.83 13.79 -1.10
CA ALA A 193 17.57 13.38 -1.72
C ALA A 193 17.64 11.95 -2.25
N VAL A 194 18.70 11.59 -2.98
CA VAL A 194 18.91 10.21 -3.45
C VAL A 194 18.94 9.23 -2.28
N LEU A 195 19.75 9.51 -1.26
CA LEU A 195 19.86 8.63 -0.09
C LEU A 195 18.53 8.51 0.67
N ALA A 196 17.81 9.62 0.83
CA ALA A 196 16.49 9.64 1.46
C ALA A 196 15.45 8.87 0.64
N ARG A 197 15.49 8.94 -0.70
CA ARG A 197 14.58 8.19 -1.56
C ARG A 197 14.79 6.68 -1.42
N GLN A 198 16.04 6.23 -1.44
CA GLN A 198 16.38 4.82 -1.21
C GLN A 198 15.89 4.33 0.16
N LEU A 199 16.07 5.16 1.19
CA LEU A 199 15.58 4.84 2.53
C LEU A 199 14.05 4.81 2.61
N TYR A 200 13.37 5.74 1.94
CA TYR A 200 11.90 5.74 1.84
C TYR A 200 11.39 4.45 1.20
N ASP A 201 12.01 3.98 0.11
CA ASP A 201 11.59 2.73 -0.54
C ASP A 201 11.77 1.51 0.35
N ALA A 202 12.94 1.42 1.00
CA ALA A 202 13.18 0.36 1.98
C ALA A 202 12.14 0.41 3.11
N ARG A 203 11.79 1.60 3.59
CA ARG A 203 10.85 1.78 4.69
C ARG A 203 9.39 1.51 4.28
N LYS A 204 8.99 1.92 3.09
CA LYS A 204 7.69 1.59 2.49
C LYS A 204 7.52 0.09 2.37
N TRP A 205 8.55 -0.61 1.91
CA TRP A 205 8.52 -2.07 1.82
C TRP A 205 8.42 -2.75 3.20
N GLN A 206 9.11 -2.23 4.22
CA GLN A 206 8.92 -2.69 5.60
C GLN A 206 7.49 -2.45 6.09
N ALA A 207 6.85 -1.33 5.71
CA ALA A 207 5.47 -1.02 6.12
C ALA A 207 4.46 -2.00 5.52
N MET A 208 4.72 -2.50 4.31
CA MET A 208 3.88 -3.51 3.67
C MET A 208 4.00 -4.90 4.32
N THR A 209 4.95 -5.11 5.24
CA THR A 209 5.25 -6.43 5.80
C THR A 209 5.36 -6.43 7.33
N SER A 210 5.06 -5.33 8.01
CA SER A 210 5.46 -5.04 9.39
C SER A 210 4.86 -5.92 10.49
N ILE A 211 3.80 -6.69 10.21
CA ILE A 211 3.27 -7.70 11.13
C ILE A 211 3.49 -9.07 10.50
N ARG A 212 4.15 -9.97 11.24
CA ARG A 212 4.23 -11.39 10.86
C ARG A 212 3.10 -12.21 11.43
N ASP A 213 2.81 -11.97 12.71
CA ASP A 213 1.75 -12.65 13.44
C ASP A 213 1.26 -11.81 14.62
N VAL A 214 0.04 -12.13 15.08
CA VAL A 214 -0.55 -11.59 16.31
C VAL A 214 -0.79 -12.77 17.24
N SER A 215 -0.36 -12.66 18.51
CA SER A 215 -0.34 -13.78 19.46
C SER A 215 -1.67 -14.50 19.64
N ARG A 216 -2.80 -13.84 19.35
CA ARG A 216 -4.15 -14.40 19.41
C ARG A 216 -4.99 -13.84 18.27
N ARG A 217 -5.71 -14.73 17.56
CA ARG A 217 -6.68 -14.36 16.52
C ARG A 217 -8.13 -14.42 17.01
N ARG A 218 -8.38 -15.20 18.06
CA ARG A 218 -9.64 -15.30 18.78
C ARG A 218 -9.36 -15.36 20.27
N ALA A 219 -10.12 -14.65 21.09
CA ALA A 219 -9.94 -14.63 22.53
C ALA A 219 -11.26 -14.48 23.28
N GLY A 220 -11.54 -15.41 24.19
CA GLY A 220 -12.51 -15.21 25.25
C GLY A 220 -11.86 -14.48 26.42
N VAL A 221 -12.52 -13.43 26.95
CA VAL A 221 -12.04 -12.63 28.08
C VAL A 221 -13.19 -12.44 29.07
N GLU A 222 -12.93 -12.62 30.37
CA GLU A 222 -13.94 -12.33 31.39
C GLU A 222 -14.07 -10.83 31.62
N THR A 223 -15.27 -10.38 32.01
CA THR A 223 -15.49 -8.97 32.38
C THR A 223 -14.49 -8.49 33.42
N GLY A 224 -13.80 -7.38 33.15
CA GLY A 224 -12.77 -6.81 34.03
C GLY A 224 -11.36 -7.40 33.86
N ALA A 225 -11.18 -8.46 33.07
CA ALA A 225 -9.87 -9.06 32.82
C ALA A 225 -9.08 -8.33 31.72
N GLU A 226 -7.76 -8.48 31.76
CA GLU A 226 -6.83 -7.94 30.76
C GLU A 226 -6.40 -8.99 29.74
N LEU A 227 -6.27 -8.56 28.49
CA LEU A 227 -5.82 -9.35 27.36
C LEU A 227 -4.67 -8.60 26.65
N PRO A 228 -3.41 -9.00 26.84
CA PRO A 228 -2.29 -8.41 26.12
C PRO A 228 -2.22 -8.94 24.68
N LEU A 229 -2.24 -8.03 23.70
CA LEU A 229 -2.08 -8.32 22.27
C LEU A 229 -0.63 -8.08 21.85
N GLN A 230 0.12 -9.17 21.72
CA GLN A 230 1.51 -9.12 21.29
C GLN A 230 1.60 -9.25 19.76
N THR A 231 2.39 -8.38 19.15
CA THR A 231 2.74 -8.44 17.73
C THR A 231 4.15 -8.98 17.56
N ASP A 232 4.36 -9.87 16.59
CA ASP A 232 5.71 -10.20 16.13
C ASP A 232 6.11 -9.26 14.98
N PRO A 233 6.97 -8.24 15.25
CA PRO A 233 7.34 -7.27 14.24
C PRO A 233 8.22 -7.92 13.18
N ALA A 234 7.94 -7.63 11.90
CA ALA A 234 8.72 -8.25 10.83
C ALA A 234 10.17 -7.78 10.71
N TRP A 235 10.52 -6.67 11.38
CA TRP A 235 11.77 -5.94 11.17
C TRP A 235 12.35 -5.35 12.46
N GLY A 236 13.32 -6.07 13.06
CA GLY A 236 14.35 -5.52 13.95
C GLY A 236 13.92 -4.48 15.00
N LYS A 237 14.84 -3.56 15.34
CA LYS A 237 14.67 -2.57 16.42
C LYS A 237 13.83 -1.34 16.05
N LEU A 238 13.64 -1.04 14.75
CA LEU A 238 12.83 0.10 14.28
C LEU A 238 11.57 -0.37 13.57
N GLY A 239 10.75 -1.17 14.26
CA GLY A 239 9.42 -1.55 13.77
C GLY A 239 8.48 -0.34 13.65
N PHE A 240 7.41 -0.48 12.87
CA PHE A 240 6.30 0.49 12.95
C PHE A 240 5.57 0.31 14.26
N THR A 241 5.20 1.41 14.89
CA THR A 241 4.48 1.38 16.17
C THR A 241 3.12 0.72 15.97
N PRO A 242 2.80 -0.36 16.71
CA PRO A 242 1.48 -0.99 16.63
C PRO A 242 0.37 -0.01 17.05
N ILE A 243 -0.75 -0.08 16.33
CA ILE A 243 -1.94 0.75 16.59
C ILE A 243 -3.16 -0.15 16.68
N TYR A 244 -4.06 0.13 17.62
CA TYR A 244 -5.17 -0.76 17.93
C TYR A 244 -6.51 -0.07 17.66
N GLY A 245 -7.42 -0.78 17.01
CA GLY A 245 -8.78 -0.35 16.77
C GLY A 245 -9.79 -1.28 17.44
N ILE A 246 -10.97 -0.79 17.79
CA ILE A 246 -12.09 -1.60 18.28
C ILE A 246 -13.40 -1.14 17.64
N ASP A 247 -14.23 -2.10 17.22
CA ASP A 247 -15.52 -1.84 16.58
C ASP A 247 -16.68 -1.62 17.57
N ASN A 248 -16.45 -1.97 18.84
CA ASN A 248 -17.39 -1.82 19.94
C ASN A 248 -16.67 -1.39 21.24
N PRO A 249 -16.42 -0.09 21.43
CA PRO A 249 -15.79 0.46 22.64
C PRO A 249 -16.53 0.16 23.94
N ALA A 250 -17.79 -0.29 23.89
CA ALA A 250 -18.52 -0.70 25.09
C ALA A 250 -18.02 -2.04 25.68
N LEU A 251 -17.28 -2.84 24.89
CA LEU A 251 -16.69 -4.10 25.35
C LEU A 251 -15.50 -3.92 26.28
N GLY A 252 -14.84 -2.76 26.25
CA GLY A 252 -13.63 -2.53 27.02
C GLY A 252 -12.77 -1.40 26.48
N ASN A 253 -11.65 -1.16 27.13
CA ASN A 253 -10.69 -0.12 26.76
C ASN A 253 -9.41 -0.75 26.19
N LEU A 254 -8.89 -0.15 25.12
CA LEU A 254 -7.60 -0.49 24.55
C LEU A 254 -6.54 0.51 25.02
N GLY A 255 -5.48 0.00 25.65
CA GLY A 255 -4.23 0.72 25.85
C GLY A 255 -3.42 0.78 24.56
N TYR A 256 -2.60 1.83 24.41
CA TYR A 256 -1.67 1.96 23.28
C TYR A 256 -0.47 0.99 23.37
N ASP A 257 -0.32 0.30 24.50
CA ASP A 257 0.63 -0.80 24.72
C ASP A 257 0.13 -2.15 24.18
N GLY A 258 -1.12 -2.18 23.68
CA GLY A 258 -1.76 -3.39 23.18
C GLY A 258 -2.53 -4.18 24.24
N THR A 259 -2.68 -3.66 25.45
CA THR A 259 -3.49 -4.30 26.49
C THR A 259 -4.96 -3.92 26.31
N PHE A 260 -5.81 -4.92 26.08
CA PHE A 260 -7.26 -4.77 26.11
C PHE A 260 -7.79 -5.10 27.51
N THR A 261 -8.47 -4.16 28.15
CA THR A 261 -9.16 -4.38 29.43
C THR A 261 -10.65 -4.52 29.17
N ALA A 262 -11.19 -5.72 29.40
CA ALA A 262 -12.61 -5.99 29.22
C ALA A 262 -13.46 -5.17 30.19
N GLY A 263 -14.51 -4.57 29.66
CA GLY A 263 -15.52 -3.85 30.43
C GLY A 263 -16.43 -4.80 31.19
N GLN A 264 -17.47 -4.23 31.81
CA GLN A 264 -18.46 -4.99 32.58
C GLN A 264 -19.60 -5.55 31.73
N ARG A 265 -19.64 -5.21 30.43
CA ARG A 265 -20.71 -5.64 29.52
C ARG A 265 -20.21 -6.84 28.69
N PRO A 266 -20.91 -7.98 28.74
CA PRO A 266 -20.60 -9.08 27.85
C PRO A 266 -20.99 -8.76 26.41
N GLY A 267 -20.36 -9.44 25.46
CA GLY A 267 -20.64 -9.31 24.04
C GLY A 267 -19.44 -9.61 23.17
N ASP A 268 -19.66 -9.56 21.86
CA ASP A 268 -18.67 -9.89 20.85
C ASP A 268 -18.26 -8.66 20.04
N GLY A 269 -17.01 -8.65 19.59
CA GLY A 269 -16.47 -7.59 18.74
C GLY A 269 -15.13 -7.98 18.12
N ILE A 270 -14.56 -7.03 17.39
CA ILE A 270 -13.26 -7.18 16.77
C ILE A 270 -12.31 -6.10 17.30
N ILE A 271 -11.11 -6.53 17.67
CA ILE A 271 -9.96 -5.65 17.83
C ILE A 271 -9.14 -5.72 16.54
N THR A 272 -8.90 -4.57 15.92
CA THR A 272 -8.01 -4.45 14.74
C THR A 272 -6.61 -4.10 15.21
N VAL A 273 -5.62 -4.95 14.95
CA VAL A 273 -4.21 -4.71 15.24
C VAL A 273 -3.52 -4.25 13.97
N ASN A 274 -3.00 -3.03 13.97
CA ASN A 274 -2.33 -2.40 12.84
C ASN A 274 -0.84 -2.26 13.11
N SER A 275 -0.02 -2.39 12.07
CA SER A 275 1.36 -1.92 12.07
C SER A 275 1.82 -1.83 10.62
N GLY A 276 2.48 -0.73 10.28
CA GLY A 276 2.69 -0.32 8.89
C GLY A 276 1.35 -0.18 8.16
N TYR A 277 1.23 -0.77 6.98
CA TYR A 277 0.01 -0.77 6.18
C TYR A 277 -0.88 -1.99 6.40
N ASN A 278 -0.46 -2.94 7.24
CA ASN A 278 -1.21 -4.17 7.49
C ASN A 278 -2.08 -4.04 8.74
N SER A 279 -3.23 -4.69 8.68
CA SER A 279 -4.17 -4.83 9.78
C SER A 279 -4.58 -6.30 9.95
N TYR A 280 -4.69 -6.76 11.19
CA TYR A 280 -5.16 -8.10 11.57
C TYR A 280 -6.33 -7.99 12.54
N ASN A 281 -7.35 -8.82 12.35
CA ASN A 281 -8.52 -8.84 13.23
C ASN A 281 -8.34 -9.91 14.31
N VAL A 282 -8.60 -9.52 15.55
CA VAL A 282 -8.73 -10.41 16.70
C VAL A 282 -10.19 -10.43 17.10
N GLU A 283 -10.84 -11.57 16.95
CA GLU A 283 -12.21 -11.75 17.44
C GLU A 283 -12.16 -11.84 18.97
N VAL A 284 -12.95 -11.01 19.66
CA VAL A 284 -13.00 -10.98 21.12
C VAL A 284 -14.44 -11.20 21.59
N SER A 285 -14.58 -12.15 22.50
CA SER A 285 -15.82 -12.44 23.20
C SER A 285 -15.64 -12.14 24.69
N VAL A 286 -16.36 -11.14 25.19
CA VAL A 286 -16.39 -10.81 26.62
C VAL A 286 -17.52 -11.59 27.28
N SER A 287 -17.18 -12.51 28.18
CA SER A 287 -18.15 -13.31 28.93
C SER A 287 -18.44 -12.70 30.31
N GLY A 288 -19.71 -12.70 30.71
CA GLY A 288 -20.13 -12.27 32.04
C GLY A 288 -19.59 -13.23 33.11
N ASN A 289 -19.15 -12.68 34.23
CA ASN A 289 -18.70 -13.47 35.37
C ASN A 289 -19.89 -14.22 36.00
N ILE A 290 -20.13 -15.48 35.61
CA ILE A 290 -21.06 -16.37 36.34
C ILE A 290 -20.28 -16.97 37.52
N GLY A 291 -19.98 -16.13 38.50
CA GLY A 291 -19.50 -16.55 39.81
C GLY A 291 -20.68 -16.97 40.67
N LYS A 292 -20.64 -18.21 41.16
CA LYS A 292 -21.57 -18.80 42.11
C LYS A 292 -21.86 -17.87 43.30
N GLU A 293 -23.09 -17.99 43.78
CA GLU A 293 -23.63 -17.51 45.06
C GLU A 293 -22.56 -17.32 46.14
N ASP A 294 -22.50 -16.11 46.70
CA ASP A 294 -22.52 -15.95 48.15
C ASP A 294 -23.42 -14.75 48.46
N ALA A 295 -24.59 -15.09 48.99
CA ALA A 295 -25.48 -14.16 49.65
C ALA A 295 -24.83 -13.64 50.95
N ASP A 296 -25.28 -12.47 51.39
CA ASP A 296 -24.90 -11.75 52.61
C ASP A 296 -23.55 -10.99 52.61
N LYS A 297 -23.64 -9.72 52.19
CA LYS A 297 -23.27 -8.60 53.07
C LYS A 297 -23.87 -7.26 52.59
N PRO A 298 -24.48 -6.46 53.49
CA PRO A 298 -25.14 -5.22 53.10
C PRO A 298 -24.14 -4.09 52.83
N SER A 299 -24.55 -3.25 51.90
CA SER A 299 -23.93 -1.99 51.49
C SER A 299 -23.75 -1.01 52.65
N ALA A 300 -22.60 -0.32 52.67
CA ALA A 300 -22.43 0.91 53.41
C ALA A 300 -21.90 1.99 52.44
N GLU A 301 -22.83 2.80 51.96
CA GLU A 301 -22.50 4.14 51.44
C GLU A 301 -21.91 4.96 52.59
N LYS A 302 -20.74 5.56 52.36
CA LYS A 302 -20.33 6.77 53.07
C LYS A 302 -20.01 7.83 52.06
N SER A 303 -20.92 8.79 51.99
CA SER A 303 -20.66 10.14 51.53
C SER A 303 -19.64 10.81 52.45
N SER A 304 -18.69 11.51 51.86
CA SER A 304 -18.05 12.64 52.52
C SER A 304 -17.66 13.66 51.46
N ALA A 305 -18.45 14.72 51.38
CA ALA A 305 -18.04 15.99 50.80
C ALA A 305 -17.13 16.73 51.81
N GLY A 306 -16.05 17.34 51.33
CA GLY A 306 -15.12 18.10 52.17
C GLY A 306 -13.90 18.62 51.42
N VAL A 307 -14.12 19.68 50.62
CA VAL A 307 -13.23 20.79 50.22
C VAL A 307 -11.71 20.66 50.45
N ASN A 308 -10.93 20.88 49.38
CA ASN A 308 -9.85 21.88 49.41
C ASN A 308 -9.41 22.31 48.00
N SER A 309 -9.51 23.61 47.76
CA SER A 309 -8.88 24.33 46.66
C SER A 309 -7.40 24.56 46.99
N SER A 310 -6.51 23.95 46.21
CA SER A 310 -5.15 24.41 46.01
C SER A 310 -4.75 24.12 44.58
N GLY A 311 -4.44 25.17 43.81
CA GLY A 311 -3.99 25.07 42.43
C GLY A 311 -2.68 24.29 42.35
N GLY A 312 -2.78 23.06 41.86
CA GLY A 312 -1.66 22.21 41.46
C GLY A 312 -2.11 21.46 40.21
N TYR A 313 -1.30 21.47 39.16
CA TYR A 313 -1.54 20.70 37.95
C TYR A 313 -1.62 19.21 38.34
N GLY A 314 -2.81 18.60 38.22
CA GLY A 314 -2.97 17.16 38.32
C GLY A 314 -2.21 16.43 37.20
N PRO A 315 -2.03 15.11 37.30
CA PRO A 315 -1.43 14.32 36.23
C PRO A 315 -2.22 14.54 34.92
N PRO A 316 -1.55 14.52 33.75
CA PRO A 316 -2.22 14.70 32.48
C PRO A 316 -3.30 13.62 32.28
N VAL A 317 -4.50 14.05 31.89
CA VAL A 317 -5.67 13.18 31.65
C VAL A 317 -6.07 13.32 30.18
N GLU A 318 -6.42 12.19 29.55
CA GLU A 318 -6.98 12.18 28.19
C GLU A 318 -8.29 12.98 28.16
N ARG A 319 -8.40 13.94 27.23
CA ARG A 319 -9.54 14.86 27.08
C ARG A 319 -10.02 14.93 25.64
N GLU A 320 -11.27 15.37 25.45
CA GLU A 320 -11.78 15.73 24.13
C GLU A 320 -11.05 16.97 23.59
N LEU A 321 -10.61 16.92 22.34
CA LEU A 321 -9.96 18.05 21.66
C LEU A 321 -10.99 18.84 20.85
N SER A 322 -10.84 20.16 20.82
CA SER A 322 -11.63 21.01 19.93
C SER A 322 -11.02 21.04 18.54
N PHE A 323 -11.85 21.00 17.51
CA PHE A 323 -11.40 21.06 16.13
C PHE A 323 -12.48 21.63 15.21
N THR A 324 -12.03 22.10 14.05
CA THR A 324 -12.90 22.28 12.88
C THR A 324 -12.61 21.17 11.90
N TYR A 325 -13.55 20.83 11.02
CA TYR A 325 -13.27 19.85 9.97
C TYR A 325 -13.75 20.32 8.61
N SER A 326 -13.12 19.75 7.59
CA SER A 326 -13.47 19.94 6.18
C SER A 326 -13.54 18.58 5.49
N MET A 327 -14.26 18.52 4.37
CA MET A 327 -14.33 17.33 3.53
C MET A 327 -13.46 17.55 2.28
N GLY A 328 -12.49 16.65 2.05
CA GLY A 328 -11.47 16.74 1.00
C GLY A 328 -11.88 16.16 -0.36
N GLN A 329 -10.93 16.16 -1.31
CA GLN A 329 -11.02 16.03 -2.78
C GLN A 329 -11.54 14.69 -3.35
N TYR A 330 -12.45 14.02 -2.65
CA TYR A 330 -13.52 13.22 -3.26
C TYR A 330 -14.86 13.92 -2.99
N ALA A 331 -14.88 15.25 -3.11
CA ALA A 331 -16.10 16.00 -2.92
C ALA A 331 -17.14 15.43 -3.88
N SER A 332 -18.32 15.08 -3.34
CA SER A 332 -19.44 14.76 -4.20
C SER A 332 -19.60 15.88 -5.22
N ASP A 333 -19.67 15.51 -6.50
CA ASP A 333 -20.02 16.50 -7.51
C ASP A 333 -21.31 17.22 -7.06
N ALA A 334 -21.54 18.43 -7.58
CA ALA A 334 -22.67 19.24 -7.15
C ALA A 334 -24.01 18.48 -7.27
N ALA A 335 -24.16 17.59 -8.25
CA ALA A 335 -25.39 16.82 -8.44
C ALA A 335 -25.59 15.75 -7.37
N PHE A 336 -24.52 15.06 -6.93
CA PHE A 336 -24.61 14.11 -5.82
C PHE A 336 -24.76 14.80 -4.48
N ARG A 337 -24.11 15.94 -4.24
CA ARG A 337 -24.36 16.75 -3.03
C ARG A 337 -25.82 17.20 -2.95
N ASP A 338 -26.36 17.65 -4.07
CA ASP A 338 -27.77 18.02 -4.15
C ASP A 338 -28.67 16.80 -3.94
N MET A 339 -28.29 15.62 -4.46
CA MET A 339 -29.05 14.39 -4.24
C MET A 339 -28.98 13.91 -2.79
N GLU A 340 -27.81 13.98 -2.15
CA GLU A 340 -27.60 13.72 -0.73
C GLU A 340 -28.52 14.64 0.08
N ASN A 341 -28.40 15.96 -0.09
CA ASN A 341 -29.20 16.95 0.63
C ASN A 341 -30.71 16.78 0.40
N LYS A 342 -31.14 16.47 -0.84
CA LYS A 342 -32.56 16.23 -1.17
C LYS A 342 -33.08 14.95 -0.52
N LYS A 343 -32.28 13.90 -0.45
CA LYS A 343 -32.68 12.62 0.16
C LYS A 343 -32.57 12.67 1.69
N TYR A 344 -31.60 13.39 2.22
CA TYR A 344 -31.33 13.50 3.64
C TYR A 344 -30.41 14.70 3.95
N SER A 345 -30.95 15.74 4.61
CA SER A 345 -30.23 17.00 4.86
C SER A 345 -29.20 16.95 5.99
N GLY A 346 -29.26 15.95 6.87
CA GLY A 346 -28.39 15.85 8.06
C GLY A 346 -28.52 17.03 9.05
N PRO A 347 -27.70 17.06 10.12
CA PRO A 347 -27.59 18.20 11.03
C PRO A 347 -26.71 19.31 10.45
N VAL A 348 -26.94 20.55 10.89
CA VAL A 348 -26.15 21.73 10.45
C VAL A 348 -24.67 21.58 10.82
N ASP A 349 -24.39 21.07 12.02
CA ASP A 349 -23.03 20.87 12.52
C ASP A 349 -22.37 19.57 11.98
N GLY A 350 -23.10 18.80 11.18
CA GLY A 350 -22.64 17.55 10.57
C GLY A 350 -22.12 16.53 11.59
N LEU A 351 -20.90 16.03 11.37
CA LEU A 351 -20.31 14.93 12.14
C LEU A 351 -19.98 15.27 13.60
N THR A 352 -19.85 16.55 13.94
CA THR A 352 -19.57 17.02 15.31
C THR A 352 -20.83 17.39 16.08
N SER A 353 -22.01 17.20 15.49
CA SER A 353 -23.29 17.38 16.19
C SER A 353 -23.35 16.50 17.43
N GLY A 354 -23.64 17.07 18.59
CA GLY A 354 -23.90 16.33 19.83
C GLY A 354 -25.32 15.75 19.93
N GLY A 355 -26.16 15.95 18.91
CA GLY A 355 -27.50 15.39 18.82
C GLY A 355 -27.55 14.08 18.04
N GLU A 356 -28.66 13.35 18.18
CA GLU A 356 -28.84 12.01 17.62
C GLU A 356 -29.05 11.95 16.08
N ILE A 357 -28.98 13.09 15.39
CA ILE A 357 -29.22 13.16 13.94
C ILE A 357 -27.96 12.70 13.18
N TRP A 358 -28.14 11.81 12.21
CA TRP A 358 -27.06 11.27 11.40
C TRP A 358 -26.61 12.26 10.33
N THR A 359 -25.37 12.13 9.86
CA THR A 359 -24.91 12.74 8.61
C THR A 359 -24.82 11.64 7.55
N GLY A 360 -25.49 11.81 6.41
CA GLY A 360 -25.57 10.80 5.35
C GLY A 360 -24.63 11.08 4.20
N PHE A 361 -24.00 10.04 3.68
CA PHE A 361 -23.09 10.08 2.54
C PHE A 361 -23.55 9.05 1.49
N LEU A 362 -23.66 9.45 0.22
CA LEU A 362 -24.16 8.64 -0.88
C LEU A 362 -23.09 8.43 -1.96
N ARG A 363 -22.70 7.16 -2.19
CA ARG A 363 -21.81 6.70 -3.27
C ARG A 363 -20.48 7.47 -3.33
N GLN A 364 -19.72 7.24 -4.41
CA GLN A 364 -18.46 7.90 -4.78
C GLN A 364 -17.22 7.46 -4.02
N GLN A 365 -17.02 6.14 -3.94
CA GLN A 365 -15.78 5.50 -3.47
C GLN A 365 -15.51 5.66 -1.96
N GLY A 366 -15.73 6.84 -1.34
CA GLY A 366 -15.48 7.09 0.07
C GLY A 366 -15.62 8.55 0.50
N ARG A 367 -15.31 8.85 1.77
CA ARG A 367 -15.19 10.21 2.31
C ARG A 367 -13.83 10.39 2.96
N ASN A 368 -13.25 11.57 2.76
CA ASN A 368 -12.05 12.04 3.45
C ASN A 368 -12.40 13.28 4.27
N ILE A 369 -12.34 13.15 5.58
CA ILE A 369 -12.58 14.22 6.53
C ILE A 369 -11.22 14.67 7.07
N THR A 370 -10.92 15.95 7.02
CA THR A 370 -9.72 16.54 7.62
C THR A 370 -10.14 17.45 8.75
N ALA A 371 -9.83 17.04 9.98
CA ALA A 371 -9.96 17.85 11.18
C ALA A 371 -8.68 18.67 11.41
N ASP A 372 -8.83 19.97 11.66
CA ASP A 372 -7.77 20.89 12.11
C ASP A 372 -8.04 21.27 13.58
N LEU A 373 -7.11 20.86 14.46
CA LEU A 373 -7.11 21.16 15.89
C LEU A 373 -6.77 22.64 16.18
N GLY A 374 -6.33 23.40 15.15
CA GLY A 374 -5.94 24.80 15.21
C GLY A 374 -4.51 25.05 15.73
N HIS A 375 -3.96 24.10 16.49
CA HIS A 375 -2.61 24.13 17.05
C HIS A 375 -2.08 22.70 17.22
N LEU A 376 -0.78 22.57 17.51
CA LEU A 376 -0.18 21.28 17.82
C LEU A 376 -0.70 20.77 19.16
N GLU A 377 -1.25 19.56 19.16
CA GLU A 377 -1.77 18.85 20.32
C GLU A 377 -1.28 17.40 20.27
N THR A 378 -1.31 16.71 21.42
CA THR A 378 -1.11 15.26 21.41
C THR A 378 -2.42 14.56 21.12
N VAL A 379 -2.46 13.70 20.10
CA VAL A 379 -3.63 12.89 19.73
C VAL A 379 -3.39 11.45 20.17
N SER A 380 -4.38 10.85 20.83
CA SER A 380 -4.32 9.47 21.36
C SER A 380 -5.51 8.61 20.93
N LYS A 381 -6.63 9.20 20.53
CA LYS A 381 -7.84 8.45 20.17
C LYS A 381 -8.68 9.18 19.13
N ILE A 382 -9.23 8.41 18.19
CA ILE A 382 -10.11 8.91 17.14
C ILE A 382 -11.29 7.95 17.03
N SER A 383 -12.53 8.45 17.07
CA SER A 383 -13.70 7.60 16.91
C SER A 383 -14.80 8.23 16.06
N LEU A 384 -15.55 7.39 15.36
CA LEU A 384 -16.73 7.78 14.60
C LEU A 384 -17.81 6.71 14.71
N GLU A 385 -19.06 7.11 14.94
CA GLU A 385 -20.20 6.21 15.00
C GLU A 385 -20.86 6.07 13.63
N PHE A 386 -21.19 4.85 13.24
CA PHE A 386 -21.85 4.51 11.98
C PHE A 386 -23.14 3.72 12.20
N LYS A 387 -24.09 3.85 11.27
CA LYS A 387 -25.36 3.11 11.26
C LYS A 387 -25.38 2.02 10.18
N GLN A 388 -26.01 0.89 10.49
CA GLN A 388 -26.54 -0.07 9.52
C GLN A 388 -28.07 -0.04 9.52
N ASP A 389 -28.67 0.02 8.34
CA ASP A 389 -30.09 -0.20 8.10
C ASP A 389 -30.28 -0.60 6.64
N THR A 390 -30.14 -1.90 6.39
CA THR A 390 -30.08 -2.43 5.03
C THR A 390 -31.41 -2.26 4.28
N GLY A 391 -32.53 -2.16 5.00
CA GLY A 391 -33.85 -1.86 4.43
C GLY A 391 -33.94 -0.44 3.88
N ALA A 392 -33.25 0.51 4.51
CA ALA A 392 -33.08 1.89 4.01
C ALA A 392 -31.90 2.05 3.03
N GLY A 393 -31.19 0.97 2.69
CA GLY A 393 -29.99 1.03 1.84
C GLY A 393 -28.76 1.62 2.54
N ILE A 394 -28.77 1.71 3.87
CA ILE A 394 -27.67 2.22 4.69
C ILE A 394 -26.82 1.03 5.16
N ARG A 395 -25.52 1.05 4.87
CA ARG A 395 -24.58 0.01 5.30
C ARG A 395 -23.41 0.62 6.07
N LEU A 396 -22.84 -0.19 6.97
CA LEU A 396 -21.57 0.16 7.57
C LEU A 396 -20.50 0.26 6.48
N PRO A 397 -19.56 1.21 6.58
CA PRO A 397 -18.38 1.16 5.75
C PRO A 397 -17.55 -0.06 6.14
N GLU A 398 -16.90 -0.69 5.16
CA GLU A 398 -16.03 -1.86 5.41
C GLU A 398 -14.98 -1.58 6.50
N TYR A 399 -14.50 -0.34 6.55
CA TYR A 399 -13.53 0.10 7.53
C TYR A 399 -13.58 1.62 7.75
N MET A 400 -12.98 2.06 8.85
CA MET A 400 -12.54 3.45 9.05
C MET A 400 -11.02 3.48 9.14
N GLU A 401 -10.39 4.40 8.42
CA GLU A 401 -8.95 4.64 8.51
C GLU A 401 -8.65 6.04 9.01
N CYS A 402 -7.49 6.18 9.65
CA CYS A 402 -7.02 7.47 10.12
C CYS A 402 -5.59 7.76 9.65
N ALA A 403 -5.28 9.05 9.53
CA ALA A 403 -3.92 9.56 9.41
C ALA A 403 -3.77 10.83 10.23
N VAL A 404 -2.54 11.15 10.63
CA VAL A 404 -2.21 12.36 11.40
C VAL A 404 -1.15 13.18 10.67
N SER A 405 -1.16 14.49 10.90
CA SER A 405 -0.15 15.38 10.33
C SER A 405 0.12 16.57 11.26
N VAL A 406 1.37 17.02 11.25
CA VAL A 406 1.83 18.23 11.97
C VAL A 406 1.53 19.49 11.14
N ASP A 407 1.65 19.39 9.82
CA ASP A 407 1.65 20.53 8.89
C ASP A 407 0.51 20.50 7.86
N GLY A 408 -0.24 19.40 7.77
CA GLY A 408 -1.32 19.20 6.80
C GLY A 408 -0.82 18.80 5.41
N GLU A 409 0.49 18.68 5.23
CA GLU A 409 1.16 18.33 3.98
C GLU A 409 1.72 16.90 4.05
N ILE A 410 2.51 16.62 5.10
CA ILE A 410 3.08 15.30 5.35
C ILE A 410 2.12 14.52 6.25
N TRP A 411 1.41 13.57 5.66
CA TRP A 411 0.47 12.72 6.37
C TRP A 411 1.11 11.38 6.76
N ARG A 412 0.79 10.91 7.97
CA ARG A 412 1.22 9.61 8.50
C ARG A 412 0.00 8.73 8.75
N TYR A 413 0.00 7.54 8.17
CA TYR A 413 -1.07 6.58 8.36
C TYR A 413 -1.08 6.11 9.81
N ALA A 414 -2.21 6.34 10.47
CA ALA A 414 -2.41 6.01 11.87
C ALA A 414 -3.09 4.63 12.03
N GLY A 415 -3.62 4.03 10.97
CA GLY A 415 -4.21 2.68 11.03
C GLY A 415 -5.66 2.62 10.59
N ARG A 416 -6.20 1.40 10.62
CA ARG A 416 -7.57 1.03 10.25
C ARG A 416 -8.32 0.45 11.45
N VAL A 417 -9.62 0.61 11.44
CA VAL A 417 -10.57 -0.08 12.31
C VAL A 417 -11.57 -0.81 11.41
N ASN A 418 -11.59 -2.13 11.52
CA ASN A 418 -12.56 -3.01 10.85
C ASN A 418 -13.72 -3.33 11.81
N HIS A 419 -14.81 -3.90 11.28
CA HIS A 419 -15.93 -4.39 12.09
C HIS A 419 -16.23 -5.87 11.83
N GLY A 420 -16.85 -6.54 12.81
CA GLY A 420 -17.22 -7.96 12.69
C GLY A 420 -18.55 -8.27 12.01
N ILE A 421 -19.26 -7.25 11.53
CA ILE A 421 -20.59 -7.43 10.92
C ILE A 421 -20.45 -8.11 9.54
N LEU A 422 -21.09 -9.27 9.40
CA LEU A 422 -21.09 -10.03 8.16
C LEU A 422 -21.89 -9.31 7.06
N PRO A 423 -21.52 -9.40 5.77
CA PRO A 423 -22.30 -8.80 4.69
C PRO A 423 -23.76 -9.30 4.60
N SER A 424 -24.03 -10.50 5.13
CA SER A 424 -25.36 -11.09 5.22
C SER A 424 -26.18 -10.59 6.42
N ASP A 425 -25.54 -9.94 7.40
CA ASP A 425 -26.23 -9.38 8.55
C ASP A 425 -27.04 -8.16 8.10
N SER A 426 -28.37 -8.29 8.20
CA SER A 426 -29.34 -7.25 7.84
C SER A 426 -29.93 -6.53 9.05
N SER A 427 -29.43 -6.80 10.26
CA SER A 427 -29.94 -6.17 11.47
C SER A 427 -29.67 -4.66 11.46
N VAL A 428 -30.63 -3.90 11.97
CA VAL A 428 -30.48 -2.46 12.20
C VAL A 428 -29.66 -2.29 13.46
N GLN A 429 -28.49 -1.67 13.33
CA GLN A 429 -27.52 -1.53 14.42
C GLN A 429 -26.63 -0.32 14.23
N SER A 430 -25.90 0.07 15.27
CA SER A 430 -24.85 1.09 15.22
C SER A 430 -23.52 0.52 15.71
N LYS A 431 -22.42 0.99 15.15
CA LYS A 431 -21.06 0.64 15.56
C LYS A 431 -20.23 1.90 15.71
N SER A 432 -19.49 2.01 16.82
CA SER A 432 -18.52 3.08 17.00
C SER A 432 -17.15 2.50 16.70
N LEU A 433 -16.56 2.91 15.58
CA LEU A 433 -15.21 2.51 15.22
C LEU A 433 -14.25 3.45 15.93
N GLN A 434 -13.41 2.92 16.81
CA GLN A 434 -12.46 3.69 17.60
C GLN A 434 -11.04 3.20 17.32
N LEU A 435 -10.14 4.12 17.01
CA LEU A 435 -8.71 3.89 16.89
C LEU A 435 -7.99 4.49 18.10
N THR A 436 -7.16 3.70 18.77
CA THR A 436 -6.25 4.11 19.84
C THR A 436 -4.84 4.12 19.30
N ILE A 437 -4.21 5.30 19.30
CA ILE A 437 -2.81 5.52 18.92
C ILE A 437 -1.98 5.87 20.17
N PRO A 438 -0.67 5.57 20.23
CA PRO A 438 0.19 6.20 21.23
C PRO A 438 0.08 7.73 21.08
N PRO A 439 0.22 8.50 22.17
CA PRO A 439 0.15 9.95 22.07
C PRO A 439 1.17 10.48 21.05
N VAL A 440 0.67 11.11 19.99
CA VAL A 440 1.51 11.71 18.93
C VAL A 440 1.19 13.17 18.75
N ILE A 441 2.22 13.99 18.54
CA ILE A 441 2.04 15.42 18.26
C ILE A 441 1.48 15.56 16.83
N ALA A 442 0.31 16.18 16.72
CA ALA A 442 -0.34 16.47 15.45
C ALA A 442 -1.19 17.75 15.56
N ARG A 443 -1.41 18.40 14.43
CA ARG A 443 -2.43 19.47 14.29
C ARG A 443 -3.61 18.99 13.47
N TYR A 444 -3.38 18.08 12.55
CA TYR A 444 -4.39 17.61 11.62
C TYR A 444 -4.63 16.11 11.79
N VAL A 445 -5.90 15.72 11.73
CA VAL A 445 -6.33 14.33 11.70
C VAL A 445 -7.19 14.12 10.46
N LYS A 446 -6.85 13.12 9.66
CA LYS A 446 -7.63 12.70 8.50
C LYS A 446 -8.35 11.41 8.83
N ILE A 447 -9.65 11.36 8.56
CA ILE A 447 -10.50 10.19 8.72
C ILE A 447 -11.04 9.82 7.34
N SER A 448 -10.92 8.55 6.97
CA SER A 448 -11.32 8.03 5.66
C SER A 448 -12.17 6.78 5.81
N PHE A 449 -13.23 6.65 5.02
CA PHE A 449 -14.04 5.43 4.95
C PHE A 449 -14.71 5.28 3.58
N PRO A 450 -14.91 4.05 3.06
CA PRO A 450 -15.56 3.82 1.78
C PRO A 450 -17.06 4.08 1.85
N VAL A 451 -17.66 4.43 0.69
CA VAL A 451 -19.10 4.69 0.55
C VAL A 451 -19.62 4.06 -0.74
N ASP A 452 -20.15 2.83 -0.61
CA ASP A 452 -20.70 2.07 -1.74
C ASP A 452 -22.16 2.44 -2.05
N VAL A 453 -22.97 2.58 -1.01
CA VAL A 453 -24.38 2.98 -1.10
C VAL A 453 -24.59 4.18 -0.19
N PHE A 454 -25.43 4.10 0.85
CA PHE A 454 -25.47 5.08 1.91
C PHE A 454 -24.61 4.64 3.08
N VAL A 455 -23.75 5.55 3.55
CA VAL A 455 -23.09 5.45 4.85
C VAL A 455 -23.59 6.60 5.71
N PHE A 456 -24.04 6.28 6.92
CA PHE A 456 -24.52 7.28 7.88
C PHE A 456 -23.56 7.30 9.06
N ALA A 457 -23.07 8.49 9.43
CA ALA A 457 -22.14 8.66 10.53
C ALA A 457 -22.47 9.86 11.41
N ARG A 458 -21.99 9.84 12.67
CA ARG A 458 -22.12 10.93 13.65
C ARG A 458 -21.09 10.79 14.78
N HIS A 459 -21.03 11.78 15.67
CA HIS A 459 -20.19 11.75 16.86
C HIS A 459 -18.70 11.54 16.55
N LEU A 460 -18.17 12.28 15.58
CA LEU A 460 -16.72 12.35 15.36
C LEU A 460 -16.06 12.91 16.63
N SER A 461 -15.17 12.14 17.22
CA SER A 461 -14.45 12.47 18.45
C SER A 461 -12.95 12.29 18.24
N ILE A 462 -12.18 13.24 18.76
CA ILE A 462 -10.71 13.21 18.78
C ILE A 462 -10.28 13.53 20.21
N LYS A 463 -9.56 12.59 20.84
CA LYS A 463 -9.03 12.77 22.18
C LYS A 463 -7.51 12.81 22.21
N GLY A 464 -7.02 13.45 23.25
CA GLY A 464 -5.62 13.79 23.38
C GLY A 464 -5.24 14.34 24.74
N GLY A 465 -4.06 14.94 24.83
CA GLY A 465 -3.59 15.60 26.04
C GLY A 465 -2.70 14.76 26.96
N LEU A 466 -2.43 13.51 26.59
CA LEU A 466 -1.45 12.66 27.25
C LEU A 466 -0.04 13.01 26.73
N PRO A 467 1.00 12.97 27.58
CA PRO A 467 2.37 13.09 27.13
C PRO A 467 2.76 11.88 26.29
N ALA A 468 3.64 12.08 25.31
CA ALA A 468 4.28 10.98 24.62
C ALA A 468 5.44 10.47 25.47
N ASP A 469 5.49 9.16 25.75
CA ASP A 469 6.60 8.56 26.50
C ASP A 469 7.78 8.20 25.58
N LYS A 470 7.50 7.92 24.30
CA LYS A 470 8.47 7.54 23.27
C LYS A 470 8.00 8.00 21.88
N PRO A 471 8.92 8.22 20.93
CA PRO A 471 8.55 8.57 19.55
C PRO A 471 7.78 7.43 18.87
N ALA A 472 6.68 7.77 18.21
CA ALA A 472 5.96 6.85 17.34
C ALA A 472 6.56 6.83 15.93
N VAL A 473 6.54 5.67 15.29
CA VAL A 473 6.96 5.47 13.91
C VAL A 473 5.76 4.99 13.10
N LEU A 474 5.21 5.88 12.26
CA LEU A 474 4.00 5.69 11.48
C LEU A 474 4.32 5.76 9.99
N PRO A 475 3.83 4.85 9.14
CA PRO A 475 4.19 4.88 7.72
C PRO A 475 3.59 6.11 7.01
N PRO A 476 4.19 6.54 5.88
CA PRO A 476 3.63 7.60 5.05
C PRO A 476 2.18 7.31 4.64
N ASP A 477 1.30 8.31 4.66
CA ASP A 477 -0.04 8.20 4.11
C ASP A 477 -0.05 8.64 2.64
N GLU A 478 0.00 7.69 1.72
CA GLU A 478 -0.02 7.97 0.28
C GLU A 478 -1.44 8.15 -0.29
N ARG A 479 -2.49 8.02 0.55
CA ARG A 479 -3.88 8.09 0.10
C ARG A 479 -4.27 9.55 -0.15
N GLY A 480 -4.55 9.88 -1.40
CA GLY A 480 -5.04 11.20 -1.81
C GLY A 480 -3.97 12.26 -2.01
N VAL A 481 -2.71 11.90 -2.23
CA VAL A 481 -1.78 12.82 -2.92
C VAL A 481 -2.30 12.92 -4.36
N GLY A 482 -2.57 14.14 -4.85
CA GLY A 482 -2.87 14.41 -6.26
C GLY A 482 -1.69 13.99 -7.15
N LYS A 483 -1.57 12.69 -7.39
CA LYS A 483 -0.56 12.09 -8.25
C LYS A 483 -1.09 12.15 -9.68
N SER A 484 -0.22 12.50 -10.63
CA SER A 484 -0.33 11.88 -11.96
C SER A 484 -0.46 10.38 -11.74
N PRO A 485 -1.42 9.68 -12.35
CA PRO A 485 -1.70 8.28 -12.05
C PRO A 485 -0.38 7.49 -12.05
N GLN A 486 0.00 6.98 -10.88
CA GLN A 486 1.19 6.12 -10.76
C GLN A 486 0.73 4.72 -11.07
N TYR A 487 0.79 4.37 -12.35
CA TYR A 487 0.57 3.01 -12.80
C TYR A 487 1.67 2.09 -12.29
N LEU A 488 1.39 0.79 -12.29
CA LEU A 488 2.42 -0.21 -12.05
C LEU A 488 3.52 -0.06 -13.10
N PHE A 489 4.76 0.07 -12.64
CA PHE A 489 5.94 -0.05 -13.48
C PHE A 489 6.92 -1.01 -12.84
N ILE A 490 7.26 -2.06 -13.57
CA ILE A 490 8.28 -3.03 -13.20
C ILE A 490 9.44 -2.87 -14.17
N PRO A 491 10.63 -2.47 -13.68
CA PRO A 491 11.82 -2.42 -14.53
C PRO A 491 12.02 -3.77 -15.23
N ASP A 492 12.26 -3.71 -16.54
CA ASP A 492 12.50 -4.86 -17.42
C ASP A 492 11.32 -5.85 -17.54
N MET A 493 10.10 -5.46 -17.16
CA MET A 493 8.85 -6.22 -17.36
C MET A 493 7.71 -5.26 -17.71
N LYS A 494 7.83 -4.61 -18.88
CA LYS A 494 6.84 -3.64 -19.37
C LYS A 494 5.68 -4.35 -20.06
N ASP A 495 5.95 -5.40 -20.83
CA ASP A 495 4.98 -5.98 -21.76
C ASP A 495 4.78 -7.48 -21.52
N VAL A 496 3.80 -7.81 -20.67
CA VAL A 496 3.49 -9.16 -20.21
C VAL A 496 2.46 -9.83 -21.13
N LEU A 497 2.88 -10.77 -21.96
CA LEU A 497 1.96 -11.55 -22.78
C LEU A 497 1.36 -12.73 -21.99
N LEU A 498 0.03 -12.85 -22.02
CA LEU A 498 -0.66 -14.03 -21.49
C LEU A 498 -0.60 -15.18 -22.51
N VAL A 499 -0.04 -16.31 -22.08
CA VAL A 499 0.22 -17.50 -22.90
C VAL A 499 -0.59 -18.66 -22.36
N PHE A 500 -1.73 -18.96 -22.99
CA PHE A 500 -2.53 -20.13 -22.64
C PHE A 500 -1.89 -21.42 -23.13
N SER A 501 -1.64 -22.35 -22.21
CA SER A 501 -0.93 -23.60 -22.42
C SER A 501 -1.67 -24.76 -21.72
N GLY A 502 -1.40 -26.00 -22.12
CA GLY A 502 -2.04 -27.19 -21.53
C GLY A 502 -2.81 -28.04 -22.53
N ALA A 503 -3.61 -28.98 -22.02
CA ALA A 503 -4.30 -30.02 -22.80
C ALA A 503 -5.45 -29.46 -23.66
N ASN A 504 -5.11 -28.75 -24.74
CA ASN A 504 -6.07 -28.18 -25.70
C ASN A 504 -5.61 -28.33 -27.16
N GLY A 505 -4.87 -29.41 -27.46
CA GLY A 505 -4.31 -29.68 -28.79
C GLY A 505 -3.40 -28.55 -29.30
N ARG A 506 -3.47 -28.26 -30.61
CA ARG A 506 -2.57 -27.31 -31.28
C ARG A 506 -2.62 -25.88 -30.72
N ILE A 507 -3.75 -25.47 -30.14
CA ILE A 507 -3.88 -24.13 -29.55
C ILE A 507 -3.29 -24.03 -28.14
N GLY A 508 -3.09 -25.16 -27.45
CA GLY A 508 -2.41 -25.23 -26.15
C GLY A 508 -0.95 -25.63 -26.21
N THR A 509 -0.44 -26.04 -27.38
CA THR A 509 0.99 -26.34 -27.60
C THR A 509 1.69 -25.18 -28.28
N TRP A 510 2.78 -24.72 -27.68
CA TRP A 510 3.66 -23.68 -28.22
C TRP A 510 5.01 -24.25 -28.64
N THR A 511 5.44 -23.91 -29.85
CA THR A 511 6.74 -24.26 -30.42
C THR A 511 7.62 -23.01 -30.51
N SER A 512 8.92 -23.18 -30.78
CA SER A 512 9.82 -22.03 -30.95
C SER A 512 9.36 -21.10 -32.07
N TRP A 513 8.85 -21.66 -33.17
CA TRP A 513 8.25 -20.92 -34.29
C TRP A 513 7.04 -20.06 -33.88
N ASP A 514 6.27 -20.51 -32.89
CA ASP A 514 5.16 -19.72 -32.36
C ASP A 514 5.69 -18.56 -31.50
N PHE A 515 6.74 -18.77 -30.70
CA PHE A 515 7.27 -17.72 -29.81
C PHE A 515 8.18 -16.70 -30.48
N GLU A 516 8.93 -17.07 -31.52
CA GLU A 516 9.86 -16.15 -32.20
C GLU A 516 9.21 -14.80 -32.59
N PRO A 517 8.03 -14.74 -33.26
CA PRO A 517 7.37 -13.48 -33.58
C PRO A 517 6.79 -12.73 -32.37
N LEU A 518 6.72 -13.35 -31.19
CA LEU A 518 6.20 -12.75 -29.96
C LEU A 518 7.33 -12.22 -29.07
N VAL A 519 8.51 -12.84 -29.12
CA VAL A 519 9.73 -12.36 -28.46
C VAL A 519 10.45 -11.30 -29.31
N GLY A 520 10.45 -11.50 -30.63
CA GLY A 520 11.09 -10.61 -31.60
C GLY A 520 10.12 -10.18 -32.68
N TYR A 521 10.02 -8.87 -32.90
CA TYR A 521 9.20 -8.32 -33.98
C TYR A 521 9.73 -8.77 -35.35
N MET A 522 8.90 -9.45 -36.14
CA MET A 522 9.24 -9.88 -37.50
C MET A 522 8.66 -8.93 -38.53
N ASN A 523 9.50 -8.26 -39.32
CA ASN A 523 9.03 -7.37 -40.37
C ASN A 523 8.40 -8.12 -41.56
N GLY A 524 7.85 -7.39 -42.54
CA GLY A 524 7.21 -7.98 -43.74
C GLY A 524 8.13 -8.84 -44.64
N ARG A 525 9.45 -8.86 -44.40
CA ARG A 525 10.42 -9.75 -45.06
C ARG A 525 10.78 -10.98 -44.20
N GLY A 526 10.17 -11.12 -43.02
CA GLY A 526 10.45 -12.20 -42.08
C GLY A 526 11.72 -12.01 -41.24
N ALA A 527 12.37 -10.85 -41.29
CA ALA A 527 13.55 -10.56 -40.48
C ALA A 527 13.16 -9.96 -39.13
N ILE A 528 13.92 -10.30 -38.08
CA ILE A 528 13.71 -9.77 -36.72
C ILE A 528 14.23 -8.33 -36.68
N GLY A 529 13.33 -7.37 -36.44
CA GLY A 529 13.61 -5.93 -36.45
C GLY A 529 13.71 -5.28 -35.06
N GLY A 530 13.38 -6.01 -33.99
CA GLY A 530 13.40 -5.50 -32.63
C GLY A 530 12.81 -6.50 -31.64
N ARG A 531 12.81 -6.15 -30.35
CA ARG A 531 12.12 -6.90 -29.30
C ARG A 531 10.62 -6.60 -29.33
N MET A 532 9.81 -7.59 -29.01
CA MET A 532 8.35 -7.44 -28.89
C MET A 532 7.96 -7.55 -27.42
N PHE A 533 7.30 -8.62 -26.97
CA PHE A 533 7.04 -8.81 -25.53
C PHE A 533 8.34 -9.13 -24.79
N ASP A 534 8.44 -8.69 -23.54
CA ASP A 534 9.61 -8.93 -22.67
C ASP A 534 9.37 -9.98 -21.58
N THR A 535 8.10 -10.32 -21.37
CA THR A 535 7.64 -11.21 -20.32
C THR A 535 6.53 -12.13 -20.83
N MET A 536 6.62 -13.42 -20.51
CA MET A 536 5.62 -14.43 -20.84
C MET A 536 4.98 -14.99 -19.57
N LEU A 537 3.66 -14.84 -19.44
CA LEU A 537 2.87 -15.38 -18.33
C LEU A 537 2.13 -16.63 -18.79
N PHE A 538 2.55 -17.81 -18.32
CA PHE A 538 1.93 -19.08 -18.71
C PHE A 538 0.69 -19.37 -17.86
N LEU A 539 -0.43 -19.60 -18.54
CA LEU A 539 -1.74 -19.88 -17.96
C LEU A 539 -2.25 -21.26 -18.39
N PRO A 540 -2.91 -22.02 -17.52
CA PRO A 540 -3.65 -23.20 -17.95
C PRO A 540 -4.90 -22.78 -18.73
N PHE A 541 -5.34 -23.60 -19.69
CA PHE A 541 -6.71 -23.49 -20.21
C PHE A 541 -7.74 -23.82 -19.11
N PRO A 542 -8.96 -23.24 -19.16
CA PRO A 542 -10.02 -23.56 -18.21
C PRO A 542 -10.27 -25.08 -18.14
N GLY A 543 -10.33 -25.64 -16.94
CA GLY A 543 -10.53 -27.07 -16.70
C GLY A 543 -9.42 -27.79 -15.93
N ILE A 544 -8.36 -27.09 -15.53
CA ILE A 544 -7.28 -27.63 -14.66
C ILE A 544 -7.51 -27.14 -13.22
N THR A 545 -8.48 -27.68 -12.48
CA THR A 545 -8.77 -27.11 -11.15
C THR A 545 -9.34 -28.09 -10.12
N GLY A 546 -9.58 -29.36 -10.44
CA GLY A 546 -10.28 -30.28 -9.56
C GLY A 546 -9.36 -31.05 -8.60
N ASN A 547 -8.24 -31.60 -9.06
CA ASN A 547 -7.48 -32.58 -8.28
C ASN A 547 -5.97 -32.56 -8.56
N LYS A 548 -5.21 -33.30 -7.74
CA LYS A 548 -3.76 -33.45 -7.87
C LYS A 548 -3.32 -33.92 -9.25
N GLY A 549 -4.05 -34.85 -9.86
CA GLY A 549 -3.72 -35.40 -11.19
C GLY A 549 -3.73 -34.34 -12.28
N GLU A 550 -4.74 -33.47 -12.28
CA GLU A 550 -4.83 -32.33 -13.22
C GLU A 550 -3.71 -31.32 -13.00
N TRP A 551 -3.38 -31.03 -11.74
CA TRP A 551 -2.26 -30.15 -11.40
C TRP A 551 -0.93 -30.71 -11.88
N VAL A 552 -0.70 -32.01 -11.71
CA VAL A 552 0.48 -32.71 -12.25
C VAL A 552 0.51 -32.66 -13.78
N ALA A 553 -0.62 -32.93 -14.44
CA ALA A 553 -0.69 -32.91 -15.91
C ALA A 553 -0.32 -31.53 -16.50
N TYR A 554 -0.72 -30.45 -15.83
CA TYR A 554 -0.30 -29.11 -16.25
C TYR A 554 1.19 -28.86 -16.03
N LEU A 555 1.74 -29.26 -14.87
CA LEU A 555 3.18 -29.20 -14.62
C LEU A 555 3.97 -30.01 -15.64
N ASP A 556 3.52 -31.21 -15.99
CA ASP A 556 4.18 -32.07 -16.97
C ASP A 556 4.18 -31.39 -18.34
N ASN A 557 3.05 -30.78 -18.73
CA ASN A 557 2.92 -30.04 -19.97
C ASN A 557 3.89 -28.85 -20.07
N LEU A 558 4.06 -28.06 -19.01
CA LEU A 558 4.92 -26.87 -19.01
C LEU A 558 6.40 -27.17 -19.34
N PHE A 559 6.86 -28.37 -19.00
CA PHE A 559 8.28 -28.77 -19.10
C PHE A 559 8.55 -29.81 -20.19
N VAL A 560 7.63 -29.98 -21.15
CA VAL A 560 7.85 -30.88 -22.30
C VAL A 560 9.03 -30.36 -23.15
N PRO A 561 10.05 -31.20 -23.42
CA PRO A 561 11.17 -30.80 -24.31
C PRO A 561 10.68 -30.43 -25.72
N GLY A 562 11.16 -29.30 -26.24
CA GLY A 562 10.76 -28.76 -27.55
C GLY A 562 9.42 -28.03 -27.59
N GLU A 563 8.69 -27.98 -26.48
CA GLU A 563 7.41 -27.27 -26.34
C GLU A 563 7.44 -26.28 -25.17
N GLN A 564 6.44 -25.41 -25.07
CA GLN A 564 6.20 -24.50 -23.94
C GLN A 564 7.46 -23.72 -23.50
N LEU A 565 7.96 -23.96 -22.28
CA LEU A 565 9.13 -23.27 -21.74
C LEU A 565 10.43 -23.63 -22.49
N SER A 566 10.57 -24.89 -22.93
CA SER A 566 11.71 -25.30 -23.77
C SER A 566 11.69 -24.55 -25.11
N ALA A 567 10.52 -24.46 -25.74
CA ALA A 567 10.32 -23.72 -26.98
C ALA A 567 10.59 -22.22 -26.83
N LEU A 568 10.13 -21.61 -25.73
CA LEU A 568 10.39 -20.20 -25.44
C LEU A 568 11.88 -19.92 -25.25
N ASN A 569 12.60 -20.81 -24.55
CA ASN A 569 14.04 -20.70 -24.36
C ASN A 569 14.79 -20.68 -25.71
N ASP A 570 14.36 -21.50 -26.66
CA ASP A 570 14.97 -21.59 -27.99
C ASP A 570 14.62 -20.37 -28.86
N ALA A 571 13.37 -19.89 -28.81
CA ALA A 571 12.96 -18.67 -29.48
C ALA A 571 13.73 -17.44 -28.94
N ALA A 572 13.90 -17.33 -27.63
CA ALA A 572 14.69 -16.27 -27.01
C ALA A 572 16.17 -16.34 -27.45
N ALA A 573 16.74 -17.53 -27.61
CA ALA A 573 18.09 -17.71 -28.16
C ALA A 573 18.19 -17.19 -29.61
N SER A 574 17.20 -17.54 -30.45
CA SER A 574 17.10 -17.13 -31.84
C SER A 574 17.03 -15.59 -31.97
N VAL A 575 16.17 -14.95 -31.18
CA VAL A 575 16.03 -13.49 -31.14
C VAL A 575 17.30 -12.81 -30.60
N ASN A 576 17.91 -13.35 -29.55
CA ASN A 576 19.19 -12.86 -29.03
C ASN A 576 20.29 -12.88 -30.10
N ALA A 577 20.39 -13.97 -30.88
CA ALA A 577 21.36 -14.11 -31.95
C ALA A 577 21.10 -13.09 -33.08
N ALA A 578 19.84 -12.91 -33.48
CA ALA A 578 19.46 -11.96 -34.53
C ALA A 578 19.69 -10.49 -34.13
N LEU A 579 19.48 -10.15 -32.86
CA LEU A 579 19.63 -8.79 -32.34
C LEU A 579 21.00 -8.51 -31.71
N HIS A 580 21.90 -9.49 -31.67
CA HIS A 580 23.20 -9.41 -30.98
C HIS A 580 23.09 -9.02 -29.50
N THR A 581 22.12 -9.62 -28.79
CA THR A 581 21.89 -9.38 -27.35
C THR A 581 22.07 -10.67 -26.54
N GLN A 582 22.10 -10.55 -25.21
CA GLN A 582 22.17 -11.68 -24.27
C GLN A 582 21.07 -11.57 -23.19
N MET A 583 19.94 -10.97 -23.54
CA MET A 583 18.87 -10.73 -22.57
C MET A 583 18.11 -12.03 -22.28
N LYS A 584 17.67 -12.18 -21.03
CA LYS A 584 16.80 -13.29 -20.63
C LYS A 584 15.35 -12.87 -20.70
N GLU A 585 14.54 -13.71 -21.32
CA GLU A 585 13.09 -13.53 -21.33
C GLU A 585 12.52 -13.81 -19.95
N LYS A 586 11.66 -12.91 -19.46
CA LYS A 586 11.07 -13.04 -18.13
C LYS A 586 9.89 -14.00 -18.20
N VAL A 587 9.78 -14.89 -17.22
CA VAL A 587 8.70 -15.88 -17.16
C VAL A 587 7.92 -15.73 -15.86
N ILE A 588 6.60 -15.73 -15.98
CA ILE A 588 5.66 -15.83 -14.86
C ILE A 588 4.89 -17.15 -15.00
N LEU A 589 4.82 -17.93 -13.93
CA LEU A 589 4.15 -19.24 -13.92
C LEU A 589 2.93 -19.24 -12.98
N SER A 590 1.85 -19.89 -13.40
CA SER A 590 0.59 -19.95 -12.65
C SER A 590 0.62 -20.93 -11.47
N LEU A 591 0.08 -20.50 -10.34
CA LEU A 591 -0.40 -21.34 -9.24
C LEU A 591 -1.88 -21.62 -9.42
N PRO A 592 -2.29 -22.90 -9.55
CA PRO A 592 -3.68 -23.30 -9.54
C PRO A 592 -4.40 -22.89 -8.26
N TYR A 593 -5.70 -22.63 -8.36
CA TYR A 593 -6.53 -22.26 -7.22
C TYR A 593 -7.02 -23.50 -6.46
N PRO A 594 -6.76 -23.63 -5.13
CA PRO A 594 -7.32 -24.70 -4.32
C PRO A 594 -8.78 -24.38 -3.97
N ASP A 595 -9.71 -24.77 -4.83
CA ASP A 595 -11.13 -24.44 -4.72
C ASP A 595 -11.74 -24.97 -3.40
N PRO A 596 -12.37 -24.13 -2.55
CA PRO A 596 -12.96 -24.56 -1.28
C PRO A 596 -14.12 -25.57 -1.43
N GLN A 597 -14.58 -25.84 -2.65
CA GLN A 597 -15.60 -26.86 -2.93
C GLN A 597 -14.99 -28.25 -3.20
N GLN A 598 -13.66 -28.38 -3.25
CA GLN A 598 -13.02 -29.66 -3.56
C GLN A 598 -13.04 -30.62 -2.38
N LYS A 599 -13.70 -31.77 -2.57
CA LYS A 599 -13.86 -32.81 -1.54
C LYS A 599 -12.65 -33.72 -1.41
N ASP A 600 -12.03 -34.06 -2.53
CA ASP A 600 -10.97 -35.05 -2.62
C ASP A 600 -9.90 -34.57 -3.61
N PHE A 601 -8.92 -33.84 -3.10
CA PHE A 601 -7.83 -33.35 -3.95
C PHE A 601 -6.85 -34.49 -4.32
N GLY A 602 -6.68 -35.46 -3.43
CA GLY A 602 -5.68 -36.53 -3.51
C GLY A 602 -4.64 -36.42 -2.39
N ALA A 603 -3.93 -37.53 -2.15
CA ALA A 603 -2.81 -37.59 -1.21
C ALA A 603 -1.54 -37.02 -1.83
N LEU A 604 -0.76 -36.24 -1.08
CA LEU A 604 0.50 -35.67 -1.57
C LEU A 604 1.60 -36.73 -1.72
N GLU A 605 1.63 -37.73 -0.84
CA GLU A 605 2.55 -38.87 -0.81
C GLU A 605 1.78 -40.20 -0.97
N GLU A 606 2.44 -41.29 -1.38
CA GLU A 606 1.81 -42.59 -1.68
C GLU A 606 0.99 -43.18 -0.51
N GLU A 607 1.44 -42.99 0.74
CA GLU A 607 0.74 -43.47 1.95
C GLU A 607 0.07 -42.33 2.74
N GLY A 608 -0.07 -41.15 2.13
CA GLY A 608 -0.66 -39.97 2.78
C GLY A 608 -2.18 -39.98 2.82
N ARG A 609 -2.77 -39.20 3.74
CA ARG A 609 -4.21 -38.90 3.66
C ARG A 609 -4.50 -38.03 2.44
N SER A 610 -5.68 -38.22 1.84
CA SER A 610 -6.16 -37.25 0.85
C SER A 610 -6.46 -35.90 1.50
N LEU A 611 -6.14 -34.82 0.79
CA LEU A 611 -6.48 -33.46 1.21
C LEU A 611 -7.92 -33.11 0.80
N SER A 612 -8.59 -32.34 1.65
CA SER A 612 -9.95 -31.84 1.40
C SER A 612 -10.01 -30.35 1.66
N PHE A 613 -10.62 -29.61 0.74
CA PHE A 613 -10.69 -28.15 0.82
C PHE A 613 -12.03 -27.64 1.35
N ILE A 614 -12.98 -28.55 1.67
CA ILE A 614 -14.28 -28.19 2.26
C ILE A 614 -14.19 -28.09 3.79
N GLY A 615 -14.64 -26.97 4.34
CA GLY A 615 -14.74 -26.72 5.78
C GLY A 615 -15.98 -27.33 6.46
N ASN A 616 -16.18 -28.65 6.36
CA ASN A 616 -17.37 -29.35 6.92
C ASN A 616 -17.15 -30.08 8.27
N ASN A 617 -15.95 -29.99 8.86
CA ASN A 617 -15.67 -30.54 10.19
C ASN A 617 -16.01 -29.53 11.29
N ALA A 618 -16.33 -30.02 12.50
CA ALA A 618 -16.92 -29.24 13.60
C ALA A 618 -16.13 -27.98 14.04
N SER A 619 -14.86 -27.83 13.64
CA SER A 619 -14.05 -26.62 13.86
C SER A 619 -13.75 -25.81 12.58
N GLY A 620 -13.92 -26.35 11.38
CA GLY A 620 -13.61 -25.66 10.10
C GLY A 620 -12.12 -25.31 9.87
N GLU A 621 -11.21 -25.62 10.81
CA GLU A 621 -9.80 -25.19 10.80
C GLU A 621 -8.89 -25.98 9.85
N GLN A 622 -9.28 -27.20 9.48
CA GLN A 622 -8.42 -28.08 8.66
C GLN A 622 -8.36 -27.65 7.18
N ALA A 623 -9.48 -27.19 6.62
CA ALA A 623 -9.59 -26.89 5.20
C ALA A 623 -8.63 -25.79 4.71
N PRO A 624 -8.47 -24.65 5.41
CA PRO A 624 -7.44 -23.67 5.04
C PRO A 624 -6.01 -24.24 5.05
N GLY A 625 -5.69 -25.11 6.01
CA GLY A 625 -4.40 -25.79 6.12
C GLY A 625 -4.14 -26.74 4.94
N ASP A 626 -5.14 -27.53 4.56
CA ASP A 626 -5.07 -28.46 3.41
C ASP A 626 -4.87 -27.71 2.10
N ARG A 627 -5.59 -26.60 1.91
CA ARG A 627 -5.45 -25.73 0.72
C ARG A 627 -4.03 -25.18 0.62
N PHE A 628 -3.45 -24.70 1.72
CA PHE A 628 -2.08 -24.19 1.71
C PHE A 628 -1.06 -25.30 1.46
N GLN A 629 -1.22 -26.49 2.04
CA GLN A 629 -0.35 -27.64 1.79
C GLN A 629 -0.35 -28.06 0.32
N ALA A 630 -1.50 -28.10 -0.34
CA ALA A 630 -1.59 -28.42 -1.76
C ALA A 630 -0.86 -27.39 -2.64
N VAL A 631 -1.07 -26.10 -2.39
CA VAL A 631 -0.38 -25.01 -3.11
C VAL A 631 1.12 -25.05 -2.88
N GLN A 632 1.55 -25.25 -1.63
CA GLN A 632 2.97 -25.36 -1.28
C GLN A 632 3.62 -26.55 -1.98
N TRP A 633 2.95 -27.71 -2.00
CA TRP A 633 3.43 -28.89 -2.71
C TRP A 633 3.61 -28.61 -4.21
N TYR A 634 2.59 -28.04 -4.86
CA TYR A 634 2.65 -27.70 -6.28
C TYR A 634 3.79 -26.73 -6.59
N TYR A 635 3.93 -25.68 -5.78
CA TYR A 635 4.98 -24.69 -5.91
C TYR A 635 6.38 -25.32 -5.80
N ASN A 636 6.58 -26.24 -4.86
CA ASN A 636 7.84 -26.97 -4.71
C ASN A 636 8.16 -27.83 -5.94
N GLN A 637 7.16 -28.51 -6.51
CA GLN A 637 7.34 -29.29 -7.74
C GLN A 637 7.69 -28.40 -8.93
N LEU A 638 6.98 -27.28 -9.09
CA LEU A 638 7.21 -26.29 -10.14
C LEU A 638 8.63 -25.72 -10.08
N THR A 639 9.06 -25.27 -8.90
CA THR A 639 10.40 -24.68 -8.72
C THR A 639 11.52 -25.70 -8.83
N ALA A 640 11.30 -26.95 -8.41
CA ALA A 640 12.26 -28.03 -8.61
C ALA A 640 12.48 -28.34 -10.10
N ARG A 641 11.39 -28.44 -10.88
CA ARG A 641 11.45 -28.66 -12.34
C ARG A 641 12.10 -27.48 -13.07
N TRP A 642 11.78 -26.25 -12.67
CA TRP A 642 12.44 -25.05 -13.20
C TRP A 642 13.97 -25.10 -12.99
N LYS A 643 14.41 -25.40 -11.77
CA LYS A 643 15.84 -25.51 -11.44
C LYS A 643 16.52 -26.62 -12.26
N ALA A 644 15.86 -27.77 -12.41
CA ALA A 644 16.38 -28.89 -13.18
C ALA A 644 16.47 -28.63 -14.69
N ALA A 645 15.64 -27.74 -15.24
CA ALA A 645 15.63 -27.41 -16.66
C ALA A 645 16.81 -26.53 -17.11
N GLU A 646 17.45 -25.80 -16.18
CA GLU A 646 18.64 -24.97 -16.43
C GLU A 646 18.54 -24.03 -17.65
N TYR A 647 17.37 -23.42 -17.86
CA TYR A 647 17.15 -22.52 -19.01
C TYR A 647 18.15 -21.37 -19.05
N LYS A 648 18.87 -21.25 -20.16
CA LYS A 648 19.94 -20.27 -20.35
C LYS A 648 19.41 -18.88 -20.73
N ASN A 649 18.31 -18.85 -21.48
CA ASN A 649 17.73 -17.63 -22.05
C ASN A 649 16.48 -17.16 -21.31
N LEU A 650 16.08 -17.85 -20.23
CA LEU A 650 14.88 -17.51 -19.45
C LEU A 650 15.22 -17.16 -18.01
N GLU A 651 14.37 -16.37 -17.38
CA GLU A 651 14.41 -16.03 -15.96
C GLU A 651 13.02 -16.14 -15.33
N LEU A 652 12.87 -17.05 -14.36
CA LEU A 652 11.66 -17.12 -13.56
C LEU A 652 11.59 -15.87 -12.68
N SER A 653 10.64 -15.00 -13.00
CA SER A 653 10.56 -13.65 -12.46
C SER A 653 9.36 -13.48 -11.53
N GLY A 654 8.36 -14.35 -11.66
CA GLY A 654 7.22 -14.32 -10.79
C GLY A 654 6.30 -15.53 -10.88
N ILE A 655 5.28 -15.45 -10.03
CA ILE A 655 4.25 -16.44 -9.85
C ILE A 655 2.90 -15.75 -9.91
N TYR A 656 1.98 -16.29 -10.69
CA TYR A 656 0.63 -15.76 -10.87
C TYR A 656 -0.39 -16.56 -10.06
N TRP A 657 -1.25 -15.89 -9.31
CA TRP A 657 -2.38 -16.53 -8.65
C TRP A 657 -3.57 -16.66 -9.61
N TYR A 658 -3.93 -17.89 -9.97
CA TYR A 658 -4.88 -18.15 -11.06
C TYR A 658 -6.31 -17.59 -10.84
N LYS A 659 -6.75 -17.44 -9.57
CA LYS A 659 -8.10 -16.98 -9.29
C LYS A 659 -8.21 -15.46 -9.45
N GLU A 660 -9.09 -14.99 -10.33
CA GLU A 660 -9.30 -13.57 -10.66
C GLU A 660 -10.18 -12.80 -9.64
N THR A 661 -10.70 -13.46 -8.60
CA THR A 661 -11.55 -12.83 -7.58
C THR A 661 -11.18 -13.26 -6.17
N MET A 662 -11.28 -12.34 -5.22
CA MET A 662 -11.19 -12.66 -3.80
C MET A 662 -12.56 -12.67 -3.14
N ASP A 663 -12.82 -13.69 -2.33
CA ASP A 663 -14.04 -13.78 -1.52
C ASP A 663 -13.67 -13.88 -0.05
N ALA A 664 -13.73 -12.74 0.64
CA ALA A 664 -13.47 -12.63 2.07
C ALA A 664 -14.45 -13.45 2.94
N ARG A 665 -15.54 -13.98 2.37
CA ARG A 665 -16.48 -14.89 3.07
C ARG A 665 -15.94 -16.31 3.18
N ILE A 666 -14.92 -16.69 2.40
CA ILE A 666 -14.30 -18.01 2.50
C ILE A 666 -13.34 -18.00 3.69
N SER A 667 -13.57 -18.90 4.66
CA SER A 667 -12.72 -19.03 5.85
C SER A 667 -11.26 -19.30 5.46
N GLY A 668 -10.34 -18.52 6.03
CA GLY A 668 -8.90 -18.66 5.80
C GLY A 668 -8.39 -18.24 4.41
N GLU A 669 -9.22 -17.66 3.54
CA GLU A 669 -8.83 -17.24 2.18
C GLU A 669 -7.67 -16.24 2.20
N LYS A 670 -7.77 -15.22 3.05
CA LYS A 670 -6.75 -14.17 3.19
C LYS A 670 -5.45 -14.74 3.77
N ASP A 671 -5.57 -15.61 4.78
CA ASP A 671 -4.41 -16.26 5.40
C ASP A 671 -3.69 -17.17 4.40
N LEU A 672 -4.42 -17.94 3.59
CA LEU A 672 -3.88 -18.74 2.51
C LEU A 672 -3.02 -17.87 1.58
N LEU A 673 -3.57 -16.76 1.09
CA LEU A 673 -2.87 -15.85 0.19
C LEU A 673 -1.63 -15.22 0.82
N GLN A 674 -1.74 -14.77 2.08
CA GLN A 674 -0.60 -14.22 2.81
C GLN A 674 0.51 -15.27 2.99
N ASN A 675 0.16 -16.53 3.22
CA ASN A 675 1.11 -17.63 3.34
C ASN A 675 1.78 -17.95 2.00
N VAL A 676 1.02 -18.02 0.91
CA VAL A 676 1.55 -18.20 -0.46
C VAL A 676 2.48 -17.04 -0.83
N ALA A 677 2.06 -15.81 -0.56
CA ALA A 677 2.87 -14.63 -0.81
C ALA A 677 4.20 -14.65 -0.06
N ARG A 678 4.21 -15.10 1.21
CA ARG A 678 5.46 -15.29 1.97
C ARG A 678 6.36 -16.34 1.31
N MET A 679 5.80 -17.47 0.89
CA MET A 679 6.52 -18.55 0.21
C MET A 679 7.15 -18.08 -1.12
N VAL A 680 6.37 -17.47 -2.01
CA VAL A 680 6.85 -16.94 -3.30
C VAL A 680 7.97 -15.93 -3.11
N ARG A 681 7.82 -15.02 -2.14
CA ARG A 681 8.82 -13.98 -1.86
C ARG A 681 10.11 -14.51 -1.22
N GLN A 682 10.04 -15.61 -0.46
CA GLN A 682 11.24 -16.23 0.12
C GLN A 682 12.23 -16.67 -0.97
N ASP A 683 11.73 -17.03 -2.16
CA ASP A 683 12.56 -17.35 -3.33
C ASP A 683 12.90 -16.12 -4.19
N GLY A 684 12.61 -14.91 -3.73
CA GLY A 684 12.88 -13.66 -4.44
C GLY A 684 11.97 -13.41 -5.65
N LEU A 685 10.88 -14.18 -5.79
CA LEU A 685 9.94 -14.06 -6.90
C LEU A 685 8.86 -13.00 -6.62
N LYS A 686 8.35 -12.39 -7.70
CA LYS A 686 7.19 -11.49 -7.66
C LYS A 686 5.89 -12.31 -7.64
N PHE A 687 4.93 -11.94 -6.80
CA PHE A 687 3.59 -12.52 -6.75
C PHE A 687 2.57 -11.63 -7.48
N PHE A 688 1.97 -12.15 -8.55
CA PHE A 688 1.10 -11.47 -9.51
C PHE A 688 -0.37 -11.87 -9.35
N TRP A 689 -1.27 -10.94 -9.66
CA TRP A 689 -2.70 -11.17 -9.75
C TRP A 689 -3.34 -10.29 -10.83
N ILE A 690 -4.30 -10.84 -11.57
CA ILE A 690 -5.01 -10.19 -12.66
C ILE A 690 -6.51 -10.28 -12.35
N PRO A 691 -7.04 -9.34 -11.53
CA PRO A 691 -8.47 -9.24 -11.29
C PRO A 691 -9.17 -8.57 -12.46
N TYR A 692 -10.43 -8.89 -12.64
CA TYR A 692 -11.27 -8.18 -13.59
C TYR A 692 -11.92 -6.91 -12.99
N PHE A 693 -12.28 -5.96 -13.85
CA PHE A 693 -12.93 -4.71 -13.48
C PHE A 693 -14.30 -4.97 -12.86
N GLY A 694 -14.47 -4.57 -11.59
CA GLY A 694 -15.64 -4.88 -10.77
C GLY A 694 -15.51 -6.16 -9.93
N GLY A 695 -14.40 -6.89 -10.06
CA GLY A 695 -14.00 -7.93 -9.11
C GLY A 695 -13.75 -7.34 -7.72
N ARG A 696 -13.73 -8.19 -6.68
CA ARG A 696 -13.51 -7.75 -5.29
C ARG A 696 -12.08 -8.01 -4.85
N GLY A 697 -11.54 -7.13 -4.01
CA GLY A 697 -10.29 -7.30 -3.28
C GLY A 697 -9.07 -6.64 -3.91
N TYR A 698 -9.16 -6.09 -5.13
CA TYR A 698 -8.03 -5.39 -5.75
C TYR A 698 -7.80 -4.01 -5.12
N GLU A 699 -8.80 -3.39 -4.53
CA GLU A 699 -8.69 -2.20 -3.72
C GLU A 699 -7.78 -2.38 -2.49
N ASP A 700 -7.66 -3.62 -1.99
CA ASP A 700 -6.86 -4.00 -0.82
C ASP A 700 -5.82 -5.09 -1.17
N TRP A 701 -5.38 -5.16 -2.43
CA TRP A 701 -4.54 -6.26 -2.94
C TRP A 701 -3.27 -6.51 -2.11
N ARG A 702 -2.71 -5.44 -1.53
CA ARG A 702 -1.50 -5.48 -0.70
C ARG A 702 -1.71 -6.29 0.57
N SER A 703 -2.91 -6.25 1.16
CA SER A 703 -3.20 -6.99 2.39
C SER A 703 -3.30 -8.50 2.16
N TYR A 704 -3.56 -8.94 0.93
CA TYR A 704 -3.47 -10.35 0.52
C TYR A 704 -2.02 -10.79 0.26
N GLY A 705 -1.08 -9.85 0.19
CA GLY A 705 0.34 -10.11 -0.01
C GLY A 705 0.78 -10.18 -1.46
N PHE A 706 -0.08 -9.85 -2.43
CA PHE A 706 0.36 -9.64 -3.81
C PHE A 706 1.47 -8.58 -3.86
N SER A 707 2.30 -8.64 -4.89
CA SER A 707 3.36 -7.65 -5.13
C SER A 707 3.07 -6.79 -6.35
N HIS A 708 2.33 -7.34 -7.32
CA HIS A 708 2.00 -6.70 -8.58
C HIS A 708 0.60 -7.13 -8.98
N VAL A 709 -0.22 -6.18 -9.39
CA VAL A 709 -1.60 -6.43 -9.81
C VAL A 709 -1.86 -5.70 -11.11
N ILE A 710 -2.48 -6.37 -12.06
CA ILE A 710 -2.81 -5.82 -13.38
C ILE A 710 -4.32 -5.93 -13.55
N LEU A 711 -5.02 -4.81 -13.72
CA LEU A 711 -6.47 -4.81 -13.78
C LEU A 711 -6.94 -5.11 -15.21
N GLN A 712 -7.75 -6.15 -15.36
CA GLN A 712 -8.40 -6.49 -16.62
C GLN A 712 -9.69 -5.67 -16.78
N PRO A 713 -9.81 -4.82 -17.81
CA PRO A 713 -11.01 -3.99 -18.01
C PRO A 713 -12.28 -4.78 -18.35
N ASN A 714 -12.16 -6.02 -18.81
CA ASN A 714 -13.22 -6.81 -19.45
C ASN A 714 -13.79 -6.12 -20.69
N TYR A 715 -12.95 -5.40 -21.44
CA TYR A 715 -13.36 -4.60 -22.60
C TYR A 715 -13.85 -5.46 -23.77
N TYR A 716 -13.36 -6.71 -23.85
CA TYR A 716 -13.75 -7.68 -24.89
C TYR A 716 -14.76 -8.74 -24.39
N ALA A 717 -15.15 -8.70 -23.11
CA ALA A 717 -16.01 -9.71 -22.49
C ALA A 717 -17.51 -9.53 -22.75
N THR A 718 -17.94 -8.37 -23.27
CA THR A 718 -19.35 -8.05 -23.54
C THR A 718 -19.54 -7.51 -24.95
N ASP A 719 -20.63 -7.88 -25.62
CA ASP A 719 -21.06 -7.21 -26.83
C ASP A 719 -21.45 -5.76 -26.49
N ASN A 720 -20.65 -4.79 -26.94
CA ASN A 720 -20.80 -3.35 -26.68
C ASN A 720 -20.49 -2.91 -25.22
N PRO A 721 -19.21 -2.94 -24.79
CA PRO A 721 -18.83 -2.41 -23.48
C PRO A 721 -19.15 -0.90 -23.43
N PRO A 722 -19.47 -0.34 -22.25
CA PRO A 722 -19.62 1.10 -22.09
C PRO A 722 -18.40 1.87 -22.60
N GLU A 723 -18.60 3.01 -23.26
CA GLU A 723 -17.52 3.82 -23.85
C GLU A 723 -16.45 4.20 -22.82
N ASP A 724 -16.87 4.42 -21.56
CA ASP A 724 -16.04 4.80 -20.43
C ASP A 724 -15.39 3.59 -19.70
N ARG A 725 -15.64 2.34 -20.11
CA ARG A 725 -15.15 1.14 -19.40
C ARG A 725 -13.63 1.16 -19.20
N LEU A 726 -12.89 1.40 -20.28
CA LEU A 726 -11.43 1.41 -20.24
C LEU A 726 -10.92 2.59 -19.40
N ALA A 727 -11.47 3.79 -19.61
CA ALA A 727 -11.09 4.97 -18.83
C ALA A 727 -11.33 4.77 -17.32
N ASN A 728 -12.47 4.18 -16.94
CA ASN A 728 -12.80 3.87 -15.54
C ASN A 728 -11.85 2.81 -14.96
N ALA A 729 -11.48 1.78 -15.74
CA ALA A 729 -10.50 0.79 -15.31
C ALA A 729 -9.11 1.43 -15.11
N VAL A 730 -8.68 2.27 -16.05
CA VAL A 730 -7.41 3.01 -15.96
C VAL A 730 -7.39 3.96 -14.77
N GLU A 731 -8.51 4.61 -14.45
CA GLU A 731 -8.65 5.42 -13.24
C GLU A 731 -8.43 4.57 -11.97
N GLN A 732 -9.06 3.39 -11.87
CA GLN A 732 -8.85 2.50 -10.74
C GLN A 732 -7.39 1.97 -10.68
N ALA A 733 -6.79 1.67 -11.82
CA ALA A 733 -5.39 1.25 -11.89
C ALA A 733 -4.45 2.35 -11.39
N GLY A 734 -4.64 3.60 -11.82
CA GLY A 734 -3.89 4.74 -11.30
C GLY A 734 -4.08 4.94 -9.80
N LYS A 735 -5.31 4.75 -9.29
CA LYS A 735 -5.65 4.88 -7.87
C LYS A 735 -4.96 3.86 -6.98
N TYR A 736 -4.89 2.60 -7.40
CA TYR A 736 -4.35 1.51 -6.59
C TYR A 736 -2.92 1.09 -6.99
N SER A 737 -2.33 1.80 -7.96
CA SER A 737 -1.04 1.51 -8.61
C SER A 737 -0.98 0.12 -9.22
N LEU A 738 -1.93 -0.15 -10.10
CA LEU A 738 -2.07 -1.39 -10.87
C LEU A 738 -1.55 -1.17 -12.30
N GLY A 739 -1.21 -2.26 -12.97
CA GLY A 739 -1.09 -2.27 -14.43
C GLY A 739 -2.46 -2.37 -15.08
N ILE A 740 -2.49 -2.32 -16.41
CA ILE A 740 -3.71 -2.55 -17.19
C ILE A 740 -3.51 -3.71 -18.15
N GLU A 741 -4.53 -4.55 -18.29
CA GLU A 741 -4.56 -5.53 -19.38
C GLU A 741 -5.18 -4.91 -20.63
N LEU A 742 -4.52 -5.10 -21.77
CA LEU A 742 -5.03 -4.81 -23.09
C LEU A 742 -5.56 -6.10 -23.71
N GLU A 743 -6.84 -6.09 -24.08
CA GLU A 743 -7.56 -7.28 -24.50
C GLU A 743 -7.81 -7.27 -26.02
N CYS A 744 -7.72 -8.45 -26.65
CA CYS A 744 -8.25 -8.75 -27.96
C CYS A 744 -8.50 -10.26 -28.13
N ASP A 745 -9.18 -10.65 -29.21
CA ASP A 745 -9.35 -12.04 -29.62
C ASP A 745 -9.37 -12.18 -31.15
N ASP A 746 -9.59 -13.38 -31.66
CA ASP A 746 -9.56 -13.69 -33.10
C ASP A 746 -10.57 -12.89 -33.93
N LYS A 747 -11.62 -12.33 -33.30
CA LYS A 747 -12.63 -11.49 -33.98
C LYS A 747 -12.02 -10.24 -34.59
N ILE A 748 -10.87 -9.76 -34.12
CA ILE A 748 -10.19 -8.61 -34.74
C ILE A 748 -9.80 -8.87 -36.21
N THR A 749 -9.74 -10.14 -36.62
CA THR A 749 -9.36 -10.54 -38.00
C THR A 749 -10.54 -10.55 -38.97
N TYR A 750 -11.78 -10.64 -38.48
CA TYR A 750 -12.98 -10.80 -39.33
C TYR A 750 -14.16 -9.90 -38.97
N SER A 751 -14.15 -9.20 -37.83
CA SER A 751 -15.20 -8.29 -37.40
C SER A 751 -14.69 -6.85 -37.40
N ARG A 752 -15.34 -5.99 -38.19
CA ARG A 752 -15.02 -4.56 -38.22
C ARG A 752 -15.19 -3.90 -36.85
N TYR A 753 -16.20 -4.31 -36.10
CA TYR A 753 -16.44 -3.80 -34.76
C TYR A 753 -15.26 -4.08 -33.81
N TYR A 754 -14.78 -5.33 -33.76
CA TYR A 754 -13.66 -5.69 -32.88
C TYR A 754 -12.31 -5.13 -33.38
N TYR A 755 -12.14 -4.98 -34.69
CA TYR A 755 -11.02 -4.22 -35.27
C TYR A 755 -11.02 -2.77 -34.76
N ASP A 756 -12.15 -2.06 -34.87
CA ASP A 756 -12.27 -0.68 -34.41
C ASP A 756 -12.14 -0.58 -32.88
N LEU A 757 -12.61 -1.59 -32.13
CA LEU A 757 -12.48 -1.67 -30.68
C LEU A 757 -11.01 -1.79 -30.22
N PHE A 758 -10.18 -2.54 -30.96
CA PHE A 758 -8.74 -2.67 -30.69
C PHE A 758 -8.02 -1.33 -30.80
N TYR A 759 -8.21 -0.64 -31.92
CA TYR A 759 -7.59 0.67 -32.13
C TYR A 759 -8.16 1.74 -31.18
N ARG A 760 -9.44 1.67 -30.82
CA ARG A 760 -10.02 2.52 -29.78
C ARG A 760 -9.32 2.32 -28.43
N GLN A 761 -9.07 1.07 -28.05
CA GLN A 761 -8.34 0.74 -26.82
C GLN A 761 -6.92 1.31 -26.83
N LEU A 762 -6.17 1.16 -27.93
CA LEU A 762 -4.82 1.75 -28.04
C LEU A 762 -4.85 3.28 -28.02
N ASN A 763 -5.81 3.91 -28.70
CA ASN A 763 -5.91 5.37 -28.74
C ASN A 763 -6.22 5.95 -27.35
N ILE A 764 -7.21 5.39 -26.64
CA ILE A 764 -7.51 5.79 -25.26
C ILE A 764 -6.30 5.51 -24.35
N GLY A 765 -5.64 4.36 -24.52
CA GLY A 765 -4.45 4.02 -23.76
C GLY A 765 -3.31 5.03 -23.97
N HIS A 766 -3.08 5.46 -25.21
CA HIS A 766 -2.07 6.47 -25.57
C HIS A 766 -2.38 7.83 -24.93
N GLU A 767 -3.64 8.27 -25.00
CA GLU A 767 -4.10 9.51 -24.36
C GLU A 767 -3.90 9.48 -22.83
N LEU A 768 -3.99 8.29 -22.23
CA LEU A 768 -3.79 8.07 -20.80
C LEU A 768 -2.35 7.68 -20.43
N GLY A 769 -1.43 7.63 -21.39
CA GLY A 769 0.00 7.37 -21.19
C GLY A 769 0.38 5.91 -20.89
N LEU A 770 -0.46 4.94 -21.28
CA LEU A 770 -0.21 3.51 -21.04
C LEU A 770 0.92 2.93 -21.91
N ASP A 771 1.31 3.59 -23.00
CA ASP A 771 2.46 3.21 -23.83
C ASP A 771 3.81 3.78 -23.33
N GLY A 772 3.79 4.53 -22.23
CA GLY A 772 4.98 5.04 -21.52
C GLY A 772 5.61 4.02 -20.57
N ASP A 773 6.09 4.46 -19.41
CA ASP A 773 6.69 3.60 -18.37
C ASP A 773 5.60 2.91 -17.53
N VAL A 774 4.84 2.02 -18.16
CA VAL A 774 3.74 1.26 -17.54
C VAL A 774 3.88 -0.22 -17.87
N THR A 775 3.75 -1.08 -16.86
CA THR A 775 3.63 -2.52 -17.04
C THR A 775 2.21 -2.88 -17.46
N ASN A 776 2.05 -3.32 -18.70
CA ASN A 776 0.78 -3.79 -19.25
C ASN A 776 0.79 -5.32 -19.39
N ALA A 777 -0.38 -5.93 -19.21
CA ALA A 777 -0.63 -7.29 -19.67
C ALA A 777 -1.34 -7.28 -21.03
N TYR A 778 -1.18 -8.36 -21.78
CA TYR A 778 -1.82 -8.53 -23.08
C TYR A 778 -2.55 -9.86 -23.13
N TYR A 779 -3.87 -9.78 -23.16
CA TYR A 779 -4.74 -10.92 -23.44
C TYR A 779 -5.12 -10.89 -24.92
N ALA A 780 -4.77 -11.94 -25.65
CA ALA A 780 -5.03 -12.05 -27.09
C ALA A 780 -5.66 -13.39 -27.47
N GLY A 781 -6.43 -13.99 -26.58
CA GLY A 781 -6.83 -15.40 -26.69
C GLY A 781 -5.60 -16.32 -26.76
N ALA A 782 -5.66 -17.38 -27.58
CA ALA A 782 -4.55 -18.34 -27.69
C ALA A 782 -3.45 -17.89 -28.68
N LYS A 783 -3.75 -17.85 -29.99
CA LYS A 783 -2.74 -17.63 -31.05
C LYS A 783 -3.06 -16.44 -31.97
N THR A 784 -3.88 -15.49 -31.51
CA THR A 784 -4.36 -14.36 -32.34
C THR A 784 -3.22 -13.53 -32.92
N PHE A 785 -2.20 -13.18 -32.12
CA PHE A 785 -1.06 -12.42 -32.61
C PHE A 785 -0.27 -13.13 -33.72
N LEU A 786 -0.25 -14.47 -33.74
CA LEU A 786 0.36 -15.24 -34.83
C LEU A 786 -0.48 -15.19 -36.11
N GLN A 787 -1.81 -15.15 -35.96
CA GLN A 787 -2.74 -15.03 -37.08
C GLN A 787 -2.60 -13.66 -37.76
N VAL A 788 -2.63 -12.56 -36.99
CA VAL A 788 -2.46 -11.21 -37.56
C VAL A 788 -1.06 -11.02 -38.16
N ARG A 789 -0.01 -11.51 -37.49
CA ARG A 789 1.36 -11.52 -38.01
C ARG A 789 1.45 -12.21 -39.37
N SER A 790 0.73 -13.31 -39.56
CA SER A 790 0.85 -14.13 -40.78
C SER A 790 -0.17 -13.76 -41.87
N SER A 791 -0.97 -12.71 -41.65
CA SER A 791 -1.99 -12.28 -42.60
C SER A 791 -1.38 -11.59 -43.82
N ASN A 792 -1.90 -11.92 -45.00
CA ASN A 792 -1.59 -11.21 -46.25
C ASN A 792 -2.50 -10.00 -46.48
N VAL A 793 -3.49 -9.76 -45.61
CA VAL A 793 -4.37 -8.58 -45.67
C VAL A 793 -3.65 -7.44 -44.95
N PRO A 794 -3.25 -6.35 -45.64
CA PRO A 794 -2.43 -5.29 -45.04
C PRO A 794 -3.03 -4.69 -43.76
N GLN A 795 -4.36 -4.52 -43.72
CA GLN A 795 -5.07 -4.00 -42.55
C GLN A 795 -4.94 -4.93 -41.34
N ILE A 796 -5.08 -6.24 -41.54
CA ILE A 796 -5.00 -7.23 -40.45
C ILE A 796 -3.55 -7.41 -40.00
N ARG A 797 -2.60 -7.39 -40.94
CA ARG A 797 -1.17 -7.40 -40.62
C ARG A 797 -0.74 -6.13 -39.86
N GLY A 798 -1.36 -4.99 -40.18
CA GLY A 798 -1.15 -3.70 -39.52
C GLY A 798 -1.31 -3.77 -38.01
N ILE A 799 -2.25 -4.57 -37.49
CA ILE A 799 -2.43 -4.81 -36.05
C ILE A 799 -1.12 -5.24 -35.37
N TYR A 800 -0.39 -6.18 -35.98
CA TYR A 800 0.89 -6.67 -35.42
C TYR A 800 1.99 -5.61 -35.49
N ASP A 801 2.03 -4.85 -36.60
CA ASP A 801 3.02 -3.81 -36.82
C ASP A 801 2.78 -2.58 -35.91
N ASP A 802 1.52 -2.23 -35.65
CA ASP A 802 1.13 -1.13 -34.76
C ASP A 802 1.25 -1.53 -33.29
N LEU A 803 0.99 -2.79 -32.93
CA LEU A 803 1.28 -3.30 -31.59
C LEU A 803 2.77 -3.24 -31.27
N PHE A 804 3.65 -3.53 -32.23
CA PHE A 804 5.09 -3.33 -32.05
C PHE A 804 5.43 -1.85 -31.83
N ARG A 805 4.80 -0.93 -32.58
CA ARG A 805 4.96 0.52 -32.37
C ARG A 805 4.43 0.96 -31.00
N TRP A 806 3.36 0.35 -30.51
CA TRP A 806 2.82 0.59 -29.18
C TRP A 806 3.84 0.20 -28.10
N ILE A 807 4.32 -1.04 -28.15
CA ILE A 807 5.31 -1.59 -27.21
C ILE A 807 6.58 -0.71 -27.15
N ASN A 808 7.09 -0.29 -28.32
CA ASN A 808 8.32 0.50 -28.40
C ASN A 808 8.11 2.03 -28.26
N GLY A 809 6.90 2.49 -27.95
CA GLY A 809 6.58 3.90 -27.72
C GLY A 809 6.62 4.79 -28.97
N THR A 810 6.47 4.21 -30.17
CA THR A 810 6.41 4.96 -31.45
C THR A 810 5.03 4.92 -32.11
N TYR A 811 4.01 4.41 -31.42
CA TYR A 811 2.63 4.41 -31.89
C TYR A 811 2.13 5.84 -32.10
N LYS A 812 1.37 6.02 -33.18
CA LYS A 812 0.72 7.30 -33.50
C LYS A 812 -0.74 6.99 -33.83
N PRO A 813 -1.70 7.53 -33.07
CA PRO A 813 -3.11 7.43 -33.42
C PRO A 813 -3.33 8.01 -34.82
N GLU A 814 -4.07 7.28 -35.66
CA GLU A 814 -4.53 7.77 -36.97
C GLU A 814 -5.84 8.55 -36.88
#